data_AF-A0AA36I782-F1
#
_entry.id   AF-A0AA36I782-F1
#
_cell.length_a   1.000
_cell.length_b   1.000
_cell.length_c   1.000
_cell.angle_alpha   90.00
_cell.angle_beta   90.00
_cell.angle_gamma   90.00
#
_symmetry.space_group_name_H-M   'P 1'
#
loop_
_entity.id
_entity.type
_entity.pdbx_description
1 polymer ?
#
loop_
_entity_poly.entity_id
_entity_poly.type
_entity_poly.pdbx_seq_one_letter_code
_entity_poly.pdbx_strand_id
1 'polypeptide(L)'
;MMGRECLETSEAWRQFVEPCGMYLEQNLRDVADWGSCCVCQREYHSTLAGHLVGQKHWKNLWWLAQEGKEPKQEWRKPDGRLIRFNHLTGQVTVSDAGQQPVDANMAPSYPGLAQPTQALQAMRPPKEVQHLQQPAARHHKEQEDWEAGHLFCSVCCSLKAKGDFYKNEAKWSVERRKCKDCFEKPLEPVVAAQPTPLPKQAQRPATQPFSKEKEDWTKGRLFCSECCSVKAKGDFYNAQAKWSVEKRKCKDCFEAEEMLSLHIVCAVCSYRLHRDQYHKKMDHETPVCKSCKEKQELESSRLVCRICLEKKERGEFRNKVNRDAPQCASCLSRREKDEYADWLRQREEERERMASLRETMAEVELRRNYEQCIRERMRRLPEDEEEVTLEEERLGLAQNLTATILEMTGAELDDAWRHETPSRVHASDREAAERFKAYEDEGDELCKQLSSEIYIEYVGNQEICDYMLRPLLRDLRNDTRSLLLKNRVVASIRAADDRRQGVLAKLPDVTYDAGWKLLGPQELCLLQSLPDMELRVKTFPYDLWKDIEEDLYEGNGSRGSHNQILQRLLSISLGTGEGANRTETMNYCADLLGFRGKDLQYEIWAEHFKRNALSIEIDYGWGKEFKADNLWQRKKEANVLEALLGALHRSDSERARPLCRAVCGLAVLCHAAPARASELVPSNWAMADKVLDTAEKMSSCPALYGGDLQRRSLLRKYLDQERFLADMERWIFAPAKKANKMR
;
A
#
# COMPACT_ATOMS: atom_id res chain seq x y z
N MET A 1 23.25 -5.26 -28.48
CA MET A 1 22.63 -6.24 -27.56
C MET A 1 22.41 -5.58 -26.20
N MET A 2 21.39 -4.72 -26.04
CA MET A 2 21.17 -3.98 -24.78
C MET A 2 20.05 -4.55 -23.89
N GLY A 3 19.24 -5.51 -24.35
CA GLY A 3 18.00 -5.88 -23.64
C GLY A 3 18.16 -6.64 -22.30
N ARG A 4 19.19 -7.48 -22.14
CA ARG A 4 19.32 -8.29 -20.91
C ARG A 4 19.95 -7.54 -19.74
N GLU A 5 20.81 -6.56 -20.00
CA GLU A 5 21.47 -5.76 -18.97
C GLU A 5 20.47 -4.81 -18.31
N CYS A 6 19.54 -4.23 -19.07
CA CYS A 6 18.47 -3.37 -18.54
C CYS A 6 17.47 -4.11 -17.63
N LEU A 7 17.46 -5.45 -17.66
CA LEU A 7 16.54 -6.24 -16.84
C LEU A 7 17.03 -6.44 -15.39
N GLU A 8 18.30 -6.12 -15.07
CA GLU A 8 18.90 -6.36 -13.75
C GLU A 8 18.15 -5.71 -12.59
N THR A 9 17.54 -4.54 -12.84
CA THR A 9 16.71 -3.82 -11.87
C THR A 9 15.42 -3.34 -12.54
N SER A 10 14.35 -3.20 -11.76
CA SER A 10 13.08 -2.67 -12.29
C SER A 10 13.17 -1.21 -12.75
N GLU A 11 14.09 -0.44 -12.17
CA GLU A 11 14.29 0.97 -12.51
C GLU A 11 15.04 1.12 -13.84
N ALA A 12 16.13 0.36 -14.04
CA ALA A 12 16.84 0.32 -15.33
C ALA A 12 15.91 -0.14 -16.46
N TRP A 13 15.04 -1.12 -16.18
CA TRP A 13 14.02 -1.58 -17.13
C TRP A 13 13.03 -0.47 -17.48
N ARG A 14 12.50 0.24 -16.47
CA ARG A 14 11.57 1.35 -16.68
C ARG A 14 12.17 2.41 -17.59
N GLN A 15 13.36 2.89 -17.27
CA GLN A 15 14.05 3.93 -18.05
C GLN A 15 14.31 3.48 -19.49
N PHE A 16 14.62 2.20 -19.69
CA PHE A 16 14.85 1.61 -21.00
C PHE A 16 13.57 1.49 -21.85
N VAL A 17 12.48 0.96 -21.27
CA VAL A 17 11.28 0.61 -22.03
C VAL A 17 10.27 1.75 -22.17
N GLU A 18 10.27 2.72 -21.26
CA GLU A 18 9.28 3.81 -21.24
C GLU A 18 9.23 4.60 -22.57
N PRO A 19 10.36 5.05 -23.16
CA PRO A 19 10.34 5.74 -24.44
C PRO A 19 9.77 4.87 -25.58
N CYS A 20 10.07 3.57 -25.56
CA CYS A 20 9.57 2.62 -26.55
C CYS A 20 8.05 2.42 -26.40
N GLY A 21 7.56 2.35 -25.16
CA GLY A 21 6.13 2.24 -24.85
C GLY A 21 5.34 3.47 -25.29
N MET A 22 5.87 4.67 -25.05
CA MET A 22 5.25 5.92 -25.51
C MET A 22 5.20 6.00 -27.04
N TYR A 23 6.29 5.61 -27.71
CA TYR A 23 6.34 5.54 -29.17
C TYR A 23 5.30 4.55 -29.73
N LEU A 24 5.19 3.37 -29.13
CA LEU A 24 4.24 2.35 -29.55
C LEU A 24 2.79 2.83 -29.37
N GLU A 25 2.48 3.45 -28.24
CA GLU A 25 1.16 4.01 -27.94
C GLU A 25 0.76 5.11 -28.94
N GLN A 26 1.71 5.98 -29.33
CA GLN A 26 1.47 6.99 -30.36
C GLN A 26 1.18 6.35 -31.74
N ASN A 27 1.88 5.28 -32.09
CA ASN A 27 1.73 4.61 -33.39
C ASN A 27 0.51 3.68 -33.47
N LEU A 28 -0.01 3.22 -32.33
CA LEU A 28 -1.19 2.36 -32.20
C LEU A 28 -2.46 3.13 -31.81
N ARG A 29 -2.44 4.46 -31.81
CA ARG A 29 -3.60 5.29 -31.44
C ARG A 29 -4.85 5.03 -32.30
N ASP A 30 -4.66 4.60 -33.54
CA ASP A 30 -5.72 4.24 -34.49
C ASP A 30 -6.11 2.76 -34.48
N VAL A 31 -5.50 1.95 -33.60
CA VAL A 31 -5.88 0.55 -33.38
C VAL A 31 -6.88 0.50 -32.22
N ALA A 32 -8.11 0.08 -32.52
CA ALA A 32 -9.23 0.09 -31.57
C ALA A 32 -9.04 -0.86 -30.37
N ASP A 33 -8.32 -1.96 -30.57
CA ASP A 33 -8.02 -2.95 -29.53
C ASP A 33 -6.54 -3.37 -29.61
N TRP A 34 -5.79 -3.09 -28.55
CA TRP A 34 -4.39 -3.48 -28.42
C TRP A 34 -4.22 -4.94 -27.98
N GLY A 35 -5.31 -5.62 -27.65
CA GLY A 35 -5.36 -7.00 -27.19
C GLY A 35 -4.78 -7.20 -25.79
N SER A 36 -4.36 -8.43 -25.51
CA SER A 36 -3.71 -8.79 -24.26
C SER A 36 -2.19 -8.85 -24.40
N CYS A 37 -1.47 -8.34 -23.41
CA CYS A 37 -0.02 -8.40 -23.35
C CYS A 37 0.49 -9.86 -23.31
N CYS A 38 1.36 -10.25 -24.25
CA CYS A 38 1.89 -11.61 -24.36
C CYS A 38 2.76 -12.07 -23.17
N VAL A 39 3.23 -11.12 -22.33
CA VAL A 39 4.02 -11.38 -21.10
C VAL A 39 3.13 -11.49 -19.86
N CYS A 40 2.09 -10.66 -19.77
CA CYS A 40 1.23 -10.55 -18.57
C CYS A 40 -0.09 -11.32 -18.68
N GLN A 41 -0.52 -11.66 -19.90
CA GLN A 41 -1.85 -12.18 -20.21
C GLN A 41 -2.97 -11.30 -19.63
N ARG A 42 -2.83 -9.98 -19.80
CA ARG A 42 -3.79 -8.96 -19.35
C ARG A 42 -3.97 -7.92 -20.43
N GLU A 43 -5.17 -7.36 -20.51
CA GLU A 43 -5.50 -6.21 -21.34
C GLU A 43 -4.79 -4.94 -20.85
N TYR A 44 -4.61 -4.00 -21.76
CA TYR A 44 -3.97 -2.70 -21.49
C TYR A 44 -5.02 -1.70 -20.96
N HIS A 45 -5.28 -1.72 -19.64
CA HIS A 45 -6.39 -0.96 -19.04
C HIS A 45 -6.20 0.57 -18.96
N SER A 46 -4.96 1.07 -18.97
CA SER A 46 -4.70 2.51 -18.80
C SER A 46 -3.92 3.08 -19.97
N THR A 47 -2.65 2.69 -20.10
CA THR A 47 -1.76 3.10 -21.18
C THR A 47 -0.82 1.94 -21.49
N LEU A 48 -0.38 1.85 -22.75
CA LEU A 48 0.55 0.81 -23.15
C LEU A 48 1.91 1.03 -22.49
N ALA A 49 2.38 2.28 -22.45
CA ALA A 49 3.60 2.65 -21.75
C ALA A 49 3.55 2.29 -20.26
N GLY A 50 2.45 2.64 -19.58
CA GLY A 50 2.24 2.37 -18.16
C GLY A 50 2.24 0.88 -17.83
N HIS A 51 1.69 0.04 -18.72
CA HIS A 51 1.75 -1.40 -18.57
C HIS A 51 3.18 -1.95 -18.68
N LEU A 52 3.93 -1.53 -19.70
CA LEU A 52 5.28 -2.05 -19.99
C LEU A 52 6.28 -1.73 -18.87
N VAL A 53 6.17 -0.55 -18.24
CA VAL A 53 7.03 -0.14 -17.10
C VAL A 53 6.58 -0.75 -15.76
N GLY A 54 5.47 -1.49 -15.75
CA GLY A 54 4.89 -2.08 -14.55
C GLY A 54 5.77 -3.17 -13.94
N GLN A 55 5.88 -3.18 -12.61
CA GLN A 55 6.71 -4.15 -11.87
C GLN A 55 6.32 -5.62 -12.16
N LYS A 56 5.03 -5.87 -12.38
CA LYS A 56 4.52 -7.22 -12.72
C LYS A 56 5.00 -7.65 -14.11
N HIS A 57 4.97 -6.75 -15.09
CA HIS A 57 5.46 -7.00 -16.44
C HIS A 57 6.95 -7.36 -16.43
N TRP A 58 7.76 -6.53 -15.77
CA TRP A 58 9.20 -6.76 -15.58
C TRP A 58 9.51 -8.13 -14.96
N LYS A 59 8.83 -8.52 -13.87
CA LYS A 59 9.04 -9.83 -13.22
C LYS A 59 8.75 -11.00 -14.16
N ASN A 60 7.66 -10.94 -14.90
CA ASN A 60 7.30 -12.00 -15.85
C ASN A 60 8.29 -12.06 -17.01
N LEU A 61 8.70 -10.91 -17.53
CA LEU A 61 9.68 -10.80 -18.60
C LEU A 61 11.05 -11.34 -18.19
N TRP A 62 11.48 -11.08 -16.95
CA TRP A 62 12.70 -11.64 -16.38
C TRP A 62 12.72 -13.17 -16.44
N TRP A 63 11.61 -13.83 -16.05
CA TRP A 63 11.48 -15.29 -16.13
C TRP A 63 11.54 -15.80 -17.57
N LEU A 64 10.82 -15.17 -18.49
CA LEU A 64 10.85 -15.54 -19.92
C LEU A 64 12.25 -15.38 -20.53
N ALA A 65 12.99 -14.36 -20.13
CA ALA A 65 14.37 -14.13 -20.58
C ALA A 65 15.32 -15.24 -20.11
N GLN A 66 15.15 -15.75 -18.88
CA GLN A 66 15.92 -16.89 -18.37
C GLN A 66 15.65 -18.19 -19.16
N GLU A 67 14.43 -18.36 -19.64
CA GLU A 67 14.04 -19.47 -20.52
C GLU A 67 14.53 -19.28 -21.97
N GLY A 68 15.14 -18.15 -22.30
CA GLY A 68 15.58 -17.81 -23.65
C GLY A 68 14.42 -17.48 -24.60
N LYS A 69 13.24 -17.13 -24.09
CA LYS A 69 12.08 -16.71 -24.89
C LYS A 69 12.15 -15.24 -25.22
N GLU A 70 11.78 -14.90 -26.46
CA GLU A 70 11.62 -13.52 -26.92
C GLU A 70 10.13 -13.23 -27.15
N PRO A 71 9.41 -12.70 -26.13
CA PRO A 71 8.00 -12.34 -26.28
C PRO A 71 7.85 -11.20 -27.29
N LYS A 72 7.28 -11.51 -28.45
CA LYS A 72 6.97 -10.55 -29.52
C LYS A 72 5.45 -10.41 -29.66
N GLN A 73 4.99 -9.19 -29.82
CA GLN A 73 3.59 -8.87 -30.05
C GLN A 73 3.43 -8.07 -31.33
N GLU A 74 2.35 -8.31 -32.06
CA GLU A 74 2.10 -7.69 -33.37
C GLU A 74 0.72 -7.03 -33.41
N TRP A 75 0.64 -5.88 -34.08
CA TRP A 75 -0.61 -5.17 -34.34
C TRP A 75 -0.70 -4.80 -35.82
N ARG A 76 -1.89 -4.96 -36.41
CA ARG A 76 -2.19 -4.46 -37.75
C ARG A 76 -2.98 -3.17 -37.63
N LYS A 77 -2.45 -2.12 -38.24
CA LYS A 77 -3.13 -0.84 -38.35
C LYS A 77 -4.26 -0.91 -39.40
N PRO A 78 -5.27 -0.02 -39.32
CA PRO A 78 -6.32 0.05 -40.34
C PRO A 78 -5.80 0.29 -41.76
N ASP A 79 -4.65 0.95 -41.92
CA ASP A 79 -3.97 1.20 -43.20
C ASP A 79 -3.17 0.00 -43.74
N GLY A 80 -3.22 -1.16 -43.04
CA GLY A 80 -2.54 -2.38 -43.42
C GLY A 80 -1.09 -2.51 -42.94
N ARG A 81 -0.50 -1.47 -42.33
CA ARG A 81 0.85 -1.55 -41.74
C ARG A 81 0.88 -2.51 -40.56
N LEU A 82 1.96 -3.27 -40.45
CA LEU A 82 2.19 -4.22 -39.36
C LEU A 82 3.28 -3.69 -38.43
N ILE A 83 2.92 -3.48 -37.17
CA ILE A 83 3.82 -3.08 -36.09
C ILE A 83 4.16 -4.32 -35.26
N ARG A 84 5.44 -4.60 -35.03
CA ARG A 84 5.88 -5.63 -34.07
C ARG A 84 6.71 -5.02 -32.96
N PHE A 85 6.45 -5.42 -31.73
CA PHE A 85 7.20 -5.04 -30.55
C PHE A 85 7.83 -6.25 -29.88
N ASN A 86 9.13 -6.19 -29.63
CA ASN A 86 9.83 -7.18 -28.81
C ASN A 86 9.89 -6.69 -27.38
N HIS A 87 9.12 -7.32 -26.49
CA HIS A 87 9.05 -6.93 -25.08
C HIS A 87 10.37 -7.10 -24.35
N LEU A 88 11.30 -7.94 -24.83
CA LEU A 88 12.61 -8.12 -24.19
C LEU A 88 13.61 -7.04 -24.61
N THR A 89 13.52 -6.57 -25.85
CA THR A 89 14.54 -5.66 -26.43
C THR A 89 14.03 -4.24 -26.63
N GLY A 90 12.77 -3.95 -26.36
CA GLY A 90 12.14 -2.67 -26.66
C GLY A 90 12.07 -2.35 -28.17
N GLN A 91 12.49 -3.28 -29.03
CA GLN A 91 12.59 -3.03 -30.47
C GLN A 91 11.19 -2.96 -31.08
N VAL A 92 10.93 -1.87 -31.81
CA VAL A 92 9.72 -1.67 -32.61
C VAL A 92 10.09 -1.80 -34.08
N THR A 93 9.38 -2.65 -34.82
CA THR A 93 9.50 -2.75 -36.28
C THR A 93 8.18 -2.37 -36.92
N VAL A 94 8.23 -1.54 -37.95
CA VAL A 94 7.05 -1.13 -38.72
C VAL A 94 7.27 -1.59 -40.15
N SER A 95 6.30 -2.32 -40.70
CA SER A 95 6.37 -2.86 -42.06
C SER A 95 5.12 -2.48 -42.84
N ASP A 96 5.33 -2.00 -44.06
CA ASP A 96 4.23 -1.70 -44.98
C ASP A 96 3.61 -3.00 -45.51
N ALA A 97 2.33 -2.95 -45.85
CA ALA A 97 1.59 -4.09 -46.36
C ALA A 97 2.27 -4.66 -47.63
N GLY A 98 2.96 -5.79 -47.49
CA GLY A 98 3.61 -6.49 -48.61
C GLY A 98 5.11 -6.27 -48.76
N GLN A 99 5.76 -5.46 -47.91
CA GLN A 99 7.23 -5.34 -47.88
C GLN A 99 7.83 -6.09 -46.68
N GLN A 100 9.03 -6.64 -46.84
CA GLN A 100 9.77 -7.23 -45.72
C GLN A 100 10.08 -6.13 -44.67
N PRO A 101 10.10 -6.48 -43.37
CA PRO A 101 10.25 -5.50 -42.31
C PRO A 101 11.58 -4.75 -42.43
N VAL A 102 11.53 -3.43 -42.32
CA VAL A 102 12.72 -2.59 -42.17
C VAL A 102 12.92 -2.35 -40.68
N ASP A 103 14.08 -2.71 -40.16
CA ASP A 103 14.41 -2.52 -38.74
C ASP A 103 14.56 -1.02 -38.44
N ALA A 104 13.53 -0.41 -37.86
CA ALA A 104 13.63 0.91 -37.27
C ALA A 104 14.36 0.78 -35.92
N ASN A 105 15.70 0.81 -35.94
CA ASN A 105 16.51 0.84 -34.73
C ASN A 105 16.35 2.19 -34.01
N MET A 106 15.31 2.32 -33.19
CA MET A 106 15.15 3.40 -32.21
C MET A 106 15.67 3.02 -30.83
N ALA A 107 16.69 2.17 -30.75
CA ALA A 107 17.40 1.99 -29.48
C ALA A 107 18.06 3.35 -29.12
N PRO A 108 17.77 3.95 -27.96
CA PRO A 108 18.40 5.20 -27.56
C PRO A 108 19.91 5.01 -27.53
N SER A 109 20.64 5.78 -28.34
CA SER A 109 22.09 5.87 -28.26
C SER A 109 22.46 6.58 -26.96
N TYR A 110 22.75 5.82 -25.90
CA TYR A 110 23.24 6.35 -24.63
C TYR A 110 24.72 6.77 -24.78
N PRO A 111 25.07 8.06 -24.60
CA PRO A 111 26.46 8.47 -24.47
C PRO A 111 26.90 8.24 -23.01
N GLY A 112 27.70 7.21 -22.76
CA GLY A 112 28.48 7.09 -21.53
C GLY A 112 28.13 5.91 -20.61
N LEU A 113 28.50 4.70 -21.02
CA LEU A 113 28.75 3.58 -20.10
C LEU A 113 29.95 2.79 -20.65
N ALA A 114 31.01 2.69 -19.86
CA ALA A 114 32.23 1.97 -20.20
C ALA A 114 31.96 0.46 -20.33
N GLN A 115 32.55 -0.17 -21.36
CA GLN A 115 32.40 -1.60 -21.64
C GLN A 115 32.98 -2.48 -20.52
N PRO A 116 32.29 -3.55 -20.08
CA PRO A 116 32.90 -4.62 -19.31
C PRO A 116 33.55 -5.67 -20.22
N THR A 117 34.73 -6.11 -19.81
CA THR A 117 35.56 -7.14 -20.41
C THR A 117 34.91 -8.53 -20.38
N GLN A 118 35.20 -9.31 -21.42
CA GLN A 118 34.78 -10.70 -21.64
C GLN A 118 35.14 -11.63 -20.47
N ALA A 119 34.15 -12.32 -19.89
CA ALA A 119 34.29 -13.66 -19.33
C ALA A 119 32.92 -14.29 -19.08
N LEU A 120 32.86 -15.63 -19.15
CA LEU A 120 31.76 -16.55 -18.77
C LEU A 120 30.76 -16.96 -19.87
N GLN A 121 31.22 -17.87 -20.73
CA GLN A 121 30.40 -19.02 -21.13
C GLN A 121 30.62 -20.16 -20.13
N ALA A 122 29.54 -20.62 -19.49
CA ALA A 122 29.19 -22.01 -19.16
C ALA A 122 28.34 -22.07 -17.89
N MET A 123 27.13 -22.62 -17.99
CA MET A 123 26.64 -23.78 -17.22
C MET A 123 25.10 -23.90 -17.34
N ARG A 124 24.63 -25.13 -17.59
CA ARG A 124 23.23 -25.55 -17.60
C ARG A 124 22.67 -25.69 -16.17
N PRO A 125 21.34 -25.60 -15.93
CA PRO A 125 20.75 -25.94 -14.65
C PRO A 125 20.24 -27.40 -14.59
N PRO A 126 20.15 -28.03 -13.41
CA PRO A 126 19.21 -29.10 -13.13
C PRO A 126 17.96 -28.61 -12.37
N LYS A 127 16.95 -29.48 -12.40
CA LYS A 127 15.50 -29.31 -12.20
C LYS A 127 14.99 -29.20 -10.75
N GLU A 128 13.77 -28.64 -10.68
CA GLU A 128 12.60 -28.92 -9.82
C GLU A 128 12.73 -28.96 -8.28
N VAL A 129 11.98 -28.07 -7.62
CA VAL A 129 11.44 -28.28 -6.27
C VAL A 129 9.95 -27.90 -6.27
N GLN A 130 9.10 -28.85 -5.89
CA GLN A 130 7.66 -28.71 -5.69
C GLN A 130 7.35 -27.89 -4.42
N HIS A 131 6.39 -26.97 -4.51
CA HIS A 131 5.84 -26.23 -3.38
C HIS A 131 4.68 -27.00 -2.74
N LEU A 132 4.83 -27.38 -1.46
CA LEU A 132 3.75 -27.84 -0.59
C LEU A 132 2.98 -26.62 -0.05
N GLN A 133 1.65 -26.60 -0.25
CA GLN A 133 0.73 -25.71 0.46
C GLN A 133 0.49 -26.23 1.89
N GLN A 134 0.48 -25.34 2.88
CA GLN A 134 -0.04 -25.62 4.23
C GLN A 134 -1.46 -25.04 4.39
N PRO A 135 -2.32 -25.64 5.25
CA PRO A 135 -3.74 -25.33 5.28
C PRO A 135 -4.12 -24.20 6.25
N ALA A 136 -5.10 -23.40 5.83
CA ALA A 136 -5.66 -22.23 6.53
C ALA A 136 -6.35 -22.50 7.88
N ALA A 137 -6.40 -23.76 8.35
CA ALA A 137 -7.11 -24.13 9.58
C ALA A 137 -6.41 -23.70 10.89
N ARG A 138 -5.13 -23.30 10.83
CA ARG A 138 -4.36 -22.88 12.03
C ARG A 138 -4.66 -21.46 12.48
N HIS A 139 -5.02 -20.56 11.56
CA HIS A 139 -5.23 -19.14 11.85
C HIS A 139 -6.51 -18.84 12.64
N HIS A 140 -7.57 -19.64 12.50
CA HIS A 140 -8.84 -19.39 13.18
C HIS A 140 -8.76 -19.63 14.71
N LYS A 141 -8.07 -20.69 15.14
CA LYS A 141 -7.89 -21.00 16.56
C LYS A 141 -6.94 -20.02 17.26
N GLU A 142 -5.98 -19.45 16.53
CA GLU A 142 -5.03 -18.47 17.04
C GLU A 142 -5.66 -17.09 17.34
N GLN A 143 -6.76 -16.75 16.67
CA GLN A 143 -7.49 -15.50 16.91
C GLN A 143 -8.39 -15.60 18.16
N GLU A 144 -9.03 -16.76 18.38
CA GLU A 144 -9.82 -17.04 19.58
C GLU A 144 -8.96 -17.06 20.86
N ASP A 145 -7.77 -17.66 20.82
CA ASP A 145 -6.85 -17.70 21.97
C ASP A 145 -6.21 -16.32 22.28
N TRP A 146 -6.07 -15.45 21.27
CA TRP A 146 -5.61 -14.06 21.43
C TRP A 146 -6.63 -13.19 22.17
N GLU A 147 -7.92 -13.36 21.86
CA GLU A 147 -9.02 -12.68 22.54
C GLU A 147 -9.20 -13.18 23.99
N ALA A 148 -8.87 -14.45 24.27
CA ALA A 148 -8.89 -15.06 25.60
C ALA A 148 -7.66 -14.74 26.49
N GLY A 149 -6.71 -13.93 26.03
CA GLY A 149 -5.60 -13.42 26.86
C GLY A 149 -4.44 -14.39 27.14
N HIS A 150 -4.31 -15.48 26.38
CA HIS A 150 -3.25 -16.49 26.53
C HIS A 150 -2.34 -16.57 25.28
N LEU A 151 -1.06 -16.92 25.45
CA LEU A 151 -0.06 -17.05 24.38
C LEU A 151 0.80 -18.32 24.57
N PHE A 152 1.21 -18.97 23.48
CA PHE A 152 2.03 -20.20 23.50
C PHE A 152 3.53 -19.91 23.62
N CYS A 153 4.24 -20.61 24.51
CA CYS A 153 5.71 -20.54 24.67
C CYS A 153 6.41 -21.64 23.88
N SER A 154 7.34 -21.26 22.99
CA SER A 154 8.07 -22.19 22.10
C SER A 154 9.09 -23.09 22.81
N VAL A 155 9.56 -22.71 24.00
CA VAL A 155 10.62 -23.45 24.73
C VAL A 155 10.04 -24.57 25.59
N CYS A 156 9.02 -24.27 26.38
CA CYS A 156 8.36 -25.27 27.23
C CYS A 156 7.08 -25.87 26.63
N CYS A 157 6.68 -25.44 25.43
CA CYS A 157 5.52 -25.96 24.69
C CYS A 157 4.18 -25.88 25.45
N SER A 158 3.92 -24.78 26.17
CA SER A 158 2.68 -24.57 26.95
C SER A 158 2.05 -23.20 26.71
N LEU A 159 0.72 -23.10 26.90
CA LEU A 159 -0.02 -21.84 26.95
C LEU A 159 0.23 -21.13 28.28
N LYS A 160 0.46 -19.82 28.21
CA LYS A 160 0.77 -18.95 29.35
C LYS A 160 -0.06 -17.67 29.25
N ALA A 161 -0.32 -16.99 30.36
CA ALA A 161 -1.06 -15.73 30.31
C ALA A 161 -0.23 -14.68 29.56
N LYS A 162 -0.88 -13.73 28.88
CA LYS A 162 -0.19 -12.66 28.14
C LYS A 162 0.78 -11.84 29.02
N GLY A 163 0.50 -11.75 30.33
CA GLY A 163 1.37 -11.12 31.33
C GLY A 163 2.69 -11.86 31.63
N ASP A 164 2.80 -13.13 31.23
CA ASP A 164 3.97 -13.99 31.46
C ASP A 164 5.05 -13.84 30.36
N PHE A 165 4.85 -12.90 29.43
CA PHE A 165 5.80 -12.55 28.38
C PHE A 165 6.26 -11.10 28.55
N TYR A 166 7.46 -10.75 28.07
CA TYR A 166 7.90 -9.35 28.06
C TYR A 166 7.10 -8.54 27.02
N LYS A 167 6.84 -7.25 27.30
CA LYS A 167 5.95 -6.36 26.49
C LYS A 167 6.24 -6.37 24.98
N ASN A 168 7.48 -6.59 24.58
CA ASN A 168 7.91 -6.57 23.18
C ASN A 168 7.82 -7.94 22.48
N GLU A 169 7.80 -9.05 23.24
CA GLU A 169 7.74 -10.42 22.69
C GLU A 169 6.31 -10.87 22.38
N ALA A 170 5.29 -10.26 23.00
CA ALA A 170 3.89 -10.53 22.67
C ALA A 170 3.53 -10.20 21.20
N LYS A 171 4.38 -9.44 20.50
CA LYS A 171 4.26 -9.08 19.09
C LYS A 171 5.06 -10.01 18.14
N TRP A 172 5.85 -10.96 18.66
CA TRP A 172 6.67 -11.86 17.84
C TRP A 172 5.88 -13.06 17.32
N SER A 173 6.39 -13.73 16.28
CA SER A 173 5.85 -15.00 15.79
C SER A 173 5.96 -16.10 16.84
N VAL A 174 5.05 -17.09 16.80
CA VAL A 174 4.94 -18.19 17.79
C VAL A 174 6.28 -18.92 18.00
N GLU A 175 7.06 -19.11 16.93
CA GLU A 175 8.36 -19.78 16.94
C GLU A 175 9.44 -19.06 17.78
N ARG A 176 9.21 -17.78 18.14
CA ARG A 176 10.18 -16.96 18.86
C ARG A 176 9.72 -16.54 20.25
N ARG A 177 8.47 -16.81 20.64
CA ARG A 177 7.94 -16.41 21.95
C ARG A 177 8.51 -17.29 23.06
N LYS A 178 9.06 -16.68 24.10
CA LYS A 178 9.52 -17.35 25.32
C LYS A 178 8.79 -16.74 26.51
N CYS A 179 8.22 -17.55 27.40
CA CYS A 179 7.71 -17.01 28.66
C CYS A 179 8.89 -16.61 29.56
N LYS A 180 8.65 -15.69 30.50
CA LYS A 180 9.67 -15.18 31.44
C LYS A 180 10.48 -16.30 32.10
N ASP A 181 9.81 -17.34 32.59
CA ASP A 181 10.48 -18.50 33.22
C ASP A 181 11.48 -19.23 32.32
N CYS A 182 11.19 -19.33 31.01
CA CYS A 182 12.06 -19.98 30.04
C CYS A 182 13.14 -19.05 29.50
N PHE A 183 12.94 -17.73 29.63
CA PHE A 183 13.90 -16.72 29.29
C PHE A 183 14.98 -16.59 30.38
N GLU A 184 14.59 -16.73 31.65
CA GLU A 184 15.46 -16.49 32.82
C GLU A 184 16.26 -17.72 33.27
N LYS A 185 15.96 -18.94 32.81
CA LYS A 185 16.73 -20.14 33.17
C LYS A 185 17.90 -20.40 32.20
N PRO A 186 19.16 -20.45 32.67
CA PRO A 186 20.28 -20.92 31.86
C PRO A 186 20.16 -22.43 31.57
N LEU A 187 20.40 -22.83 30.33
CA LEU A 187 20.40 -24.23 29.91
C LEU A 187 21.66 -24.94 30.48
N GLU A 188 21.47 -25.93 31.36
CA GLU A 188 22.57 -26.78 31.83
C GLU A 188 22.93 -27.85 30.77
N PRO A 189 24.23 -28.13 30.56
CA PRO A 189 24.67 -29.14 29.60
C PRO A 189 24.51 -30.56 30.14
N VAL A 190 23.90 -31.43 29.35
CA VAL A 190 23.76 -32.87 29.62
C VAL A 190 25.13 -33.56 29.48
N VAL A 191 25.65 -34.09 30.59
CA VAL A 191 26.93 -34.84 30.63
C VAL A 191 26.70 -36.28 30.17
N ALA A 192 27.44 -36.71 29.13
CA ALA A 192 27.39 -38.07 28.61
C ALA A 192 28.28 -39.03 29.42
N ALA A 193 27.72 -40.19 29.79
CA ALA A 193 28.42 -41.25 30.51
C ALA A 193 29.48 -41.96 29.64
N GLN A 194 30.62 -42.33 30.24
CA GLN A 194 31.70 -43.07 29.59
C GLN A 194 31.43 -44.59 29.54
N PRO A 195 31.84 -45.31 28.48
CA PRO A 195 31.65 -46.75 28.37
C PRO A 195 32.83 -47.58 28.92
N THR A 196 32.46 -48.69 29.57
CA THR A 196 33.30 -49.76 30.12
C THR A 196 33.93 -50.63 29.01
N PRO A 197 35.17 -51.14 29.16
CA PRO A 197 35.77 -52.03 28.17
C PRO A 197 35.33 -53.49 28.35
N LEU A 198 35.18 -54.24 27.24
CA LEU A 198 34.87 -55.68 27.19
C LEU A 198 35.95 -56.45 26.38
N PRO A 199 35.99 -57.80 26.45
CA PRO A 199 37.22 -58.55 26.67
C PRO A 199 37.88 -59.11 25.39
N LYS A 200 39.14 -59.51 25.55
CA LYS A 200 40.02 -60.07 24.51
C LYS A 200 39.44 -61.32 23.84
N GLN A 201 39.37 -61.31 22.51
CA GLN A 201 39.02 -62.47 21.68
C GLN A 201 40.11 -63.55 21.73
N ALA A 202 39.67 -64.80 21.93
CA ALA A 202 40.50 -66.00 21.84
C ALA A 202 40.81 -66.37 20.37
N GLN A 203 42.03 -66.84 20.13
CA GLN A 203 42.53 -67.28 18.82
C GLN A 203 41.88 -68.60 18.36
N ARG A 204 41.49 -68.68 17.08
CA ARG A 204 41.00 -69.90 16.43
C ARG A 204 42.16 -70.88 16.15
N PRO A 205 42.04 -72.19 16.44
CA PRO A 205 42.99 -73.20 15.98
C PRO A 205 42.76 -73.55 14.50
N ALA A 206 43.85 -73.87 13.81
CA ALA A 206 43.87 -74.24 12.39
C ALA A 206 43.16 -75.57 12.12
N THR A 207 42.25 -75.59 11.15
CA THR A 207 41.50 -76.78 10.71
C THR A 207 42.23 -77.53 9.59
N GLN A 208 42.40 -78.85 9.77
CA GLN A 208 42.75 -79.80 8.71
C GLN A 208 41.54 -80.05 7.78
N PRO A 209 41.76 -80.43 6.51
CA PRO A 209 40.68 -80.66 5.55
C PRO A 209 39.87 -81.92 5.91
N PHE A 210 38.59 -81.74 6.22
CA PHE A 210 37.63 -82.81 6.41
C PHE A 210 37.33 -83.48 5.06
N SER A 211 37.67 -84.76 4.93
CA SER A 211 37.23 -85.60 3.82
C SER A 211 35.71 -85.77 3.87
N LYS A 212 35.06 -85.76 2.69
CA LYS A 212 33.63 -86.01 2.47
C LYS A 212 33.14 -87.31 3.12
N GLU A 213 32.84 -87.31 4.40
CA GLU A 213 31.88 -88.24 4.98
C GLU A 213 30.48 -87.72 4.65
N LYS A 214 29.68 -88.58 4.04
CA LYS A 214 28.28 -88.32 3.68
C LYS A 214 27.54 -87.76 4.89
N GLU A 215 27.04 -86.53 4.81
CA GLU A 215 26.03 -86.03 5.74
C GLU A 215 24.93 -87.08 5.84
N ASP A 216 24.74 -87.65 7.03
CA ASP A 216 23.67 -88.59 7.29
C ASP A 216 22.37 -87.78 7.45
N TRP A 217 21.78 -87.41 6.30
CA TRP A 217 20.56 -86.60 6.21
C TRP A 217 19.39 -87.20 7.03
N THR A 218 19.49 -88.48 7.39
CA THR A 218 18.50 -89.20 8.20
C THR A 218 18.45 -88.77 9.68
N LYS A 219 19.47 -88.05 10.20
CA LYS A 219 19.54 -87.65 11.63
C LYS A 219 19.23 -86.18 11.94
N GLY A 220 18.84 -85.37 10.95
CA GLY A 220 18.40 -83.99 11.18
C GLY A 220 19.45 -83.04 11.77
N ARG A 221 20.74 -83.27 11.50
CA ARG A 221 21.87 -82.42 11.92
C ARG A 221 22.62 -81.88 10.70
N LEU A 222 23.09 -80.63 10.76
CA LEU A 222 23.76 -79.93 9.67
C LEU A 222 25.09 -79.31 10.15
N PHE A 223 26.09 -79.23 9.28
CA PHE A 223 27.37 -78.58 9.60
C PHE A 223 27.32 -77.06 9.39
N CYS A 224 27.88 -76.29 10.33
CA CYS A 224 28.09 -74.85 10.23
C CYS A 224 29.52 -74.58 9.75
N SER A 225 29.67 -73.87 8.61
CA SER A 225 30.97 -73.58 8.02
C SER A 225 31.81 -72.57 8.80
N GLU A 226 31.19 -71.73 9.64
CA GLU A 226 31.89 -70.64 10.34
C GLU A 226 32.54 -71.10 11.65
N CYS A 227 31.80 -71.84 12.48
CA CYS A 227 32.34 -72.40 13.72
C CYS A 227 32.80 -73.85 13.58
N CYS A 228 32.70 -74.42 12.37
CA CYS A 228 33.10 -75.78 12.03
C CYS A 228 32.47 -76.86 12.93
N SER A 229 31.21 -76.67 13.35
CA SER A 229 30.51 -77.62 14.23
C SER A 229 29.21 -78.16 13.62
N VAL A 230 28.88 -79.42 13.94
CA VAL A 230 27.61 -80.05 13.55
C VAL A 230 26.54 -79.72 14.58
N LYS A 231 25.44 -79.09 14.14
CA LYS A 231 24.35 -78.59 14.97
C LYS A 231 23.01 -79.20 14.53
N ALA A 232 21.97 -79.10 15.36
CA ALA A 232 20.66 -79.60 14.95
C ALA A 232 20.09 -78.72 13.84
N LYS A 233 19.27 -79.27 12.94
CA LYS A 233 18.66 -78.52 11.82
C LYS A 233 17.87 -77.29 12.30
N GLY A 234 17.29 -77.32 13.50
CA GLY A 234 16.60 -76.19 14.13
C GLY A 234 17.50 -75.02 14.54
N ASP A 235 18.81 -75.24 14.66
CA ASP A 235 19.82 -74.25 14.99
C ASP A 235 20.29 -73.47 13.74
N PHE A 236 19.66 -73.68 12.59
CA PHE A 236 19.89 -72.95 11.36
C PHE A 236 18.59 -72.25 10.94
N TYR A 237 18.71 -71.13 10.23
CA TYR A 237 17.54 -70.52 9.60
C TYR A 237 17.01 -71.45 8.49
N ASN A 238 15.68 -71.60 8.38
CA ASN A 238 15.05 -72.56 7.47
C ASN A 238 15.50 -72.41 6.00
N ALA A 239 15.82 -71.19 5.57
CA ALA A 239 16.36 -70.92 4.23
C ALA A 239 17.75 -71.53 4.01
N GLN A 240 18.59 -71.60 5.04
CA GLN A 240 19.97 -72.09 4.96
C GLN A 240 20.09 -73.62 4.96
N ALA A 241 19.04 -74.34 5.37
CA ALA A 241 19.02 -75.80 5.32
C ALA A 241 19.12 -76.37 3.89
N LYS A 242 18.89 -75.53 2.86
CA LYS A 242 19.04 -75.85 1.44
C LYS A 242 20.35 -75.33 0.83
N TRP A 243 21.11 -74.52 1.56
CA TRP A 243 22.38 -73.96 1.06
C TRP A 243 23.47 -75.04 1.05
N SER A 244 24.50 -74.86 0.20
CA SER A 244 25.69 -75.72 0.21
C SER A 244 26.39 -75.65 1.57
N VAL A 245 27.05 -76.74 1.95
CA VAL A 245 27.73 -76.88 3.26
C VAL A 245 28.70 -75.72 3.52
N GLU A 246 29.37 -75.23 2.48
CA GLU A 246 30.34 -74.13 2.55
C GLU A 246 29.73 -72.77 2.96
N LYS A 247 28.44 -72.55 2.70
CA LYS A 247 27.76 -71.27 2.96
C LYS A 247 26.81 -71.29 4.16
N ARG A 248 26.65 -72.45 4.81
CA ARG A 248 25.65 -72.65 5.85
C ARG A 248 26.20 -72.24 7.22
N LYS A 249 25.53 -71.31 7.91
CA LYS A 249 25.94 -70.83 9.24
C LYS A 249 24.85 -71.11 10.26
N CYS A 250 25.21 -71.61 11.45
CA CYS A 250 24.22 -71.74 12.52
C CYS A 250 23.74 -70.35 12.94
N LYS A 251 22.54 -70.27 13.53
CA LYS A 251 21.89 -69.02 13.96
C LYS A 251 22.85 -68.13 14.75
N ASP A 252 23.52 -68.69 15.76
CA ASP A 252 24.49 -67.93 16.57
C ASP A 252 25.64 -67.32 15.75
N CYS A 253 26.16 -68.05 14.75
CA CYS A 253 27.25 -67.55 13.91
C CYS A 253 26.76 -66.54 12.87
N PHE A 254 25.55 -66.74 12.35
CA PHE A 254 24.90 -65.80 11.44
C PHE A 254 24.56 -64.49 12.17
N GLU A 255 23.98 -64.58 13.37
CA GLU A 255 23.65 -63.43 14.21
C GLU A 255 24.92 -62.71 14.72
N ALA A 256 26.00 -63.43 15.02
CA ALA A 256 27.29 -62.82 15.36
C ALA A 256 27.94 -62.09 14.17
N GLU A 257 27.86 -62.67 12.97
CA GLU A 257 28.30 -62.01 11.73
C GLU A 257 27.41 -60.81 11.38
N GLU A 258 26.09 -60.93 11.58
CA GLU A 258 25.14 -59.85 11.41
C GLU A 258 25.45 -58.70 12.40
N MET A 259 25.68 -59.00 13.68
CA MET A 259 26.11 -58.04 14.71
C MET A 259 27.44 -57.37 14.39
N LEU A 260 28.40 -58.09 13.80
CA LEU A 260 29.67 -57.50 13.33
C LEU A 260 29.47 -56.63 12.07
N SER A 261 28.56 -57.03 11.17
CA SER A 261 28.20 -56.26 9.97
C SER A 261 27.38 -54.99 10.27
N LEU A 262 26.77 -54.93 11.46
CA LEU A 262 26.04 -53.76 11.96
C LEU A 262 26.97 -52.68 12.53
N HIS A 263 28.27 -52.94 12.68
CA HIS A 263 29.23 -51.97 13.20
C HIS A 263 30.19 -51.50 12.10
N ILE A 264 30.12 -50.21 11.77
CA ILE A 264 30.93 -49.57 10.73
C ILE A 264 31.96 -48.65 11.41
N VAL A 265 33.15 -48.51 10.83
CA VAL A 265 34.20 -47.60 11.33
C VAL A 265 34.10 -46.26 10.60
N CYS A 266 33.99 -45.17 11.35
CA CYS A 266 33.89 -43.82 10.78
C CYS A 266 35.22 -43.43 10.11
N ALA A 267 35.18 -43.03 8.84
CA ALA A 267 36.38 -42.65 8.09
C ALA A 267 37.08 -41.39 8.61
N VAL A 268 36.39 -40.55 9.39
CA VAL A 268 36.93 -39.28 9.91
C VAL A 268 37.52 -39.43 11.32
N CYS A 269 36.79 -40.08 12.24
CA CYS A 269 37.21 -40.19 13.64
C CYS A 269 37.67 -41.60 14.05
N SER A 270 37.62 -42.56 13.13
CA SER A 270 38.00 -43.97 13.35
C SER A 270 37.22 -44.72 14.44
N TYR A 271 36.14 -44.15 14.97
CA TYR A 271 35.28 -44.83 15.94
C TYR A 271 34.39 -45.87 15.26
N ARG A 272 34.31 -47.07 15.87
CA ARG A 272 33.39 -48.14 15.46
C ARG A 272 32.03 -47.90 16.12
N LEU A 273 31.01 -47.64 15.32
CA LEU A 273 29.67 -47.28 15.78
C LEU A 273 28.63 -48.19 15.12
N HIS A 274 27.47 -48.30 15.74
CA HIS A 274 26.35 -49.06 15.19
C HIS A 274 25.75 -48.34 13.96
N ARG A 275 25.25 -49.09 12.98
CA ARG A 275 24.81 -48.60 11.65
C ARG A 275 23.72 -47.52 11.70
N ASP A 276 22.94 -47.47 12.78
CA ASP A 276 21.90 -46.45 13.03
C ASP A 276 22.46 -45.08 13.47
N GLN A 277 23.69 -45.02 13.96
CA GLN A 277 24.40 -43.78 14.31
C GLN A 277 25.07 -43.12 13.11
N TYR A 278 24.87 -43.70 11.92
CA TYR A 278 25.33 -43.19 10.64
C TYR A 278 24.18 -42.55 9.86
N HIS A 279 24.49 -41.51 9.10
CA HIS A 279 23.50 -40.76 8.33
C HIS A 279 22.82 -41.66 7.27
N LYS A 280 21.47 -41.66 7.19
CA LYS A 280 20.68 -42.55 6.30
C LYS A 280 21.05 -42.53 4.81
N LYS A 281 21.63 -41.42 4.35
CA LYS A 281 22.26 -41.27 3.02
C LYS A 281 23.78 -41.38 3.15
N MET A 282 24.28 -42.57 3.45
CA MET A 282 25.70 -42.83 3.58
C MET A 282 26.24 -43.35 2.26
N ASP A 283 27.36 -42.79 1.81
CA ASP A 283 28.20 -43.47 0.85
C ASP A 283 28.85 -44.67 1.57
N HIS A 284 28.63 -45.88 1.05
CA HIS A 284 29.14 -47.10 1.65
C HIS A 284 30.66 -47.22 1.56
N GLU A 285 31.31 -46.45 0.69
CA GLU A 285 32.76 -46.47 0.51
C GLU A 285 33.49 -45.62 1.56
N THR A 286 32.87 -44.54 2.04
CA THR A 286 33.45 -43.62 3.04
C THR A 286 32.46 -43.29 4.16
N PRO A 287 32.18 -44.24 5.07
CA PRO A 287 31.17 -44.05 6.10
C PRO A 287 31.59 -42.98 7.13
N VAL A 288 30.83 -41.88 7.23
CA VAL A 288 31.08 -40.80 8.20
C VAL A 288 29.98 -40.77 9.25
N CYS A 289 30.31 -40.89 10.54
CA CYS A 289 29.31 -40.88 11.60
C CYS A 289 28.52 -39.57 11.64
N LYS A 290 27.30 -39.62 12.17
CA LYS A 290 26.39 -38.45 12.21
C LYS A 290 27.07 -37.21 12.79
N SER A 291 27.81 -37.36 13.89
CA SER A 291 28.53 -36.24 14.54
C SER A 291 29.65 -35.65 13.67
N CYS A 292 30.45 -36.48 13.00
CA CYS A 292 31.51 -35.98 12.12
C CYS A 292 30.94 -35.31 10.87
N LYS A 293 29.83 -35.84 10.34
CA LYS A 293 29.12 -35.25 9.22
C LYS A 293 28.51 -33.90 9.59
N GLU A 294 27.85 -33.81 10.75
CA GLU A 294 27.32 -32.54 11.29
C GLU A 294 28.43 -31.51 11.51
N LYS A 295 29.61 -31.91 12.01
CA LYS A 295 30.77 -31.02 12.12
C LYS A 295 31.27 -30.55 10.76
N GLN A 296 31.39 -31.46 9.78
CA GLN A 296 31.83 -31.11 8.44
C GLN A 296 30.81 -30.21 7.71
N GLU A 297 29.52 -30.47 7.88
CA GLU A 297 28.43 -29.62 7.39
C GLU A 297 28.46 -28.25 8.06
N LEU A 298 28.67 -28.18 9.39
CA LEU A 298 28.82 -26.92 10.11
C LEU A 298 30.03 -26.12 9.60
N GLU A 299 31.19 -26.75 9.47
CA GLU A 299 32.42 -26.13 8.96
C GLU A 299 32.26 -25.64 7.50
N SER A 300 31.64 -26.46 6.65
CA SER A 300 31.36 -26.10 5.24
C SER A 300 30.25 -25.06 5.08
N SER A 301 29.40 -24.91 6.10
CA SER A 301 28.35 -23.89 6.13
C SER A 301 28.84 -22.53 6.60
N ARG A 302 30.05 -22.44 7.16
CA ARG A 302 30.67 -21.18 7.54
C ARG A 302 31.12 -20.42 6.30
N LEU A 303 30.73 -19.15 6.23
CA LEU A 303 31.10 -18.24 5.15
C LEU A 303 32.06 -17.19 5.69
N VAL A 304 33.04 -16.78 4.88
CA VAL A 304 33.93 -15.67 5.22
C VAL A 304 33.25 -14.38 4.80
N CYS A 305 32.96 -13.47 5.73
CA CYS A 305 32.43 -12.16 5.38
C CYS A 305 33.47 -11.37 4.58
N ARG A 306 33.16 -10.88 3.38
CA ARG A 306 34.10 -10.11 2.55
C ARG A 306 34.51 -8.77 3.16
N ILE A 307 33.72 -8.23 4.09
CA ILE A 307 33.97 -6.93 4.72
C ILE A 307 34.85 -7.05 5.96
N CYS A 308 34.48 -7.88 6.94
CA CYS A 308 35.27 -8.05 8.17
C CYS A 308 36.29 -9.20 8.10
N LEU A 309 36.27 -10.01 7.04
CA LEU A 309 37.13 -11.18 6.82
C LEU A 309 36.98 -12.30 7.88
N GLU A 310 35.99 -12.21 8.77
CA GLU A 310 35.70 -13.24 9.77
C GLU A 310 34.90 -14.41 9.16
N LYS A 311 35.25 -15.64 9.54
CA LYS A 311 34.43 -16.83 9.30
C LYS A 311 33.25 -16.82 10.25
N LYS A 312 32.04 -16.78 9.70
CA LYS A 312 30.79 -16.70 10.46
C LYS A 312 29.83 -17.81 10.07
N GLU A 313 28.94 -18.15 10.98
CA GLU A 313 27.90 -19.15 10.72
C GLU A 313 26.86 -18.59 9.75
N ARG A 314 26.27 -19.45 8.92
CA ARG A 314 25.28 -19.04 7.91
C ARG A 314 24.11 -18.24 8.50
N GLY A 315 23.74 -18.49 9.76
CA GLY A 315 22.69 -17.76 10.48
C GLY A 315 23.06 -16.31 10.82
N GLU A 316 24.34 -15.94 10.78
CA GLU A 316 24.84 -14.58 10.99
C GLU A 316 24.81 -13.73 9.71
N PHE A 317 24.34 -14.31 8.60
CA PHE A 317 24.10 -13.60 7.34
C PHE A 317 22.60 -13.51 7.09
N ARG A 318 22.14 -12.50 6.33
CA ARG A 318 20.72 -12.39 5.97
C ARG A 318 20.27 -13.57 5.09
N ASN A 319 18.98 -13.91 5.11
CA ASN A 319 18.40 -15.05 4.38
C ASN A 319 18.70 -15.11 2.86
N LYS A 320 19.16 -14.00 2.25
CA LYS A 320 19.58 -13.91 0.84
C LYS A 320 21.04 -13.46 0.74
N VAL A 321 21.98 -14.33 1.10
CA VAL A 321 23.42 -14.06 0.96
C VAL A 321 23.83 -14.17 -0.50
N ASN A 322 24.39 -13.11 -1.07
CA ASN A 322 25.16 -13.22 -2.31
C ASN A 322 26.38 -14.11 -2.04
N ARG A 323 26.42 -15.31 -2.61
CA ARG A 323 27.49 -16.30 -2.35
C ARG A 323 28.84 -15.89 -2.93
N ASP A 324 28.86 -15.03 -3.94
CA ASP A 324 30.09 -14.54 -4.58
C ASP A 324 30.70 -13.36 -3.81
N ALA A 325 29.88 -12.68 -3.01
CA ALA A 325 30.31 -11.59 -2.13
C ALA A 325 29.55 -11.63 -0.79
N PRO A 326 29.78 -12.67 0.04
CA PRO A 326 29.04 -12.85 1.28
C PRO A 326 29.34 -11.73 2.27
N GLN A 327 28.29 -11.07 2.76
CA GLN A 327 28.38 -10.01 3.77
C GLN A 327 27.56 -10.42 4.99
N CYS A 328 28.20 -10.48 6.16
CA CYS A 328 27.48 -10.81 7.39
C CYS A 328 26.47 -9.70 7.73
N ALA A 329 25.42 -10.06 8.47
CA ALA A 329 24.33 -9.16 8.79
C ALA A 329 24.83 -7.90 9.51
N SER A 330 25.82 -8.02 10.39
CA SER A 330 26.41 -6.87 11.10
C SER A 330 27.11 -5.88 10.16
N CYS A 331 27.95 -6.36 9.23
CA CYS A 331 28.62 -5.50 8.25
C CYS A 331 27.63 -4.86 7.28
N LEU A 332 26.63 -5.62 6.81
CA LEU A 332 25.59 -5.09 5.94
C LEU A 332 24.77 -4.01 6.65
N SER A 333 24.34 -4.24 7.89
CA SER A 333 23.60 -3.24 8.66
C SER A 333 24.43 -1.98 8.96
N ARG A 334 25.75 -2.12 9.18
CA ARG A 334 26.63 -0.94 9.30
C ARG A 334 26.68 -0.17 7.99
N ARG A 335 26.88 -0.85 6.86
CA ARG A 335 26.90 -0.21 5.54
C ARG A 335 25.58 0.47 5.20
N GLU A 336 24.45 -0.19 5.44
CA GLU A 336 23.12 0.40 5.24
C GLU A 336 22.89 1.62 6.13
N LYS A 337 23.39 1.60 7.37
CA LYS A 337 23.33 2.74 8.28
C LYS A 337 24.19 3.90 7.78
N ASP A 338 25.38 3.61 7.27
CA ASP A 338 26.31 4.61 6.71
C ASP A 338 25.74 5.20 5.40
N GLU A 339 25.24 4.36 4.48
CA GLU A 339 24.54 4.76 3.25
C GLU A 339 23.31 5.63 3.57
N TYR A 340 22.54 5.27 4.59
CA TYR A 340 21.39 6.07 5.02
C TYR A 340 21.81 7.41 5.65
N ALA A 341 22.89 7.42 6.43
CA ALA A 341 23.46 8.65 6.98
C ALA A 341 24.02 9.57 5.89
N ASP A 342 24.68 9.01 4.87
CA ASP A 342 25.15 9.73 3.68
C ASP A 342 23.98 10.32 2.89
N TRP A 343 22.95 9.52 2.65
CA TRP A 343 21.74 9.98 1.98
C TRP A 343 21.05 11.12 2.75
N LEU A 344 20.96 11.02 4.07
CA LEU A 344 20.43 12.09 4.92
C LEU A 344 21.29 13.37 4.84
N ARG A 345 22.62 13.24 4.84
CA ARG A 345 23.54 14.38 4.67
C ARG A 345 23.37 15.05 3.32
N GLN A 346 23.37 14.30 2.22
CA GLN A 346 23.13 14.83 0.88
C GLN A 346 21.79 15.54 0.78
N ARG A 347 20.74 15.00 1.42
CA ARG A 347 19.44 15.66 1.48
C ARG A 347 19.42 16.92 2.34
N GLU A 348 20.24 17.00 3.39
CA GLU A 348 20.42 18.21 4.16
C GLU A 348 21.16 19.26 3.34
N GLU A 349 22.27 18.90 2.71
CA GLU A 349 23.06 19.78 1.84
C GLU A 349 22.22 20.29 0.65
N GLU A 350 21.40 19.43 0.04
CA GLU A 350 20.47 19.85 -1.02
C GLU A 350 19.39 20.79 -0.47
N ARG A 351 18.87 20.53 0.73
CA ARG A 351 17.91 21.42 1.39
C ARG A 351 18.53 22.77 1.74
N GLU A 352 19.74 22.80 2.29
CA GLU A 352 20.49 24.03 2.59
C GLU A 352 20.83 24.78 1.32
N ARG A 353 21.25 24.07 0.26
CA ARG A 353 21.49 24.67 -1.06
C ARG A 353 20.22 25.27 -1.63
N MET A 354 19.09 24.57 -1.56
CA MET A 354 17.80 25.10 -2.01
C MET A 354 17.35 26.27 -1.11
N ALA A 355 17.56 26.21 0.20
CA ALA A 355 17.26 27.32 1.12
C ALA A 355 18.14 28.55 0.85
N SER A 356 19.43 28.37 0.59
CA SER A 356 20.35 29.43 0.18
C SER A 356 19.97 29.97 -1.21
N LEU A 357 19.56 29.10 -2.14
CA LEU A 357 19.00 29.49 -3.43
C LEU A 357 17.71 30.30 -3.23
N ARG A 358 16.85 29.95 -2.27
CA ARG A 358 15.63 30.73 -1.91
C ARG A 358 15.98 32.11 -1.37
N GLU A 359 17.03 32.24 -0.57
CA GLU A 359 17.49 33.52 -0.04
C GLU A 359 18.17 34.40 -1.09
N THR A 360 18.67 33.80 -2.18
CA THR A 360 19.47 34.49 -3.22
C THR A 360 18.78 34.65 -4.56
N MET A 361 17.73 33.88 -4.86
CA MET A 361 16.95 34.05 -6.07
C MET A 361 16.23 35.39 -6.03
N ALA A 362 16.56 36.25 -7.00
CA ALA A 362 15.80 37.46 -7.22
C ALA A 362 14.35 37.07 -7.50
N GLU A 363 13.43 37.63 -6.74
CA GLU A 363 11.98 37.45 -6.82
C GLU A 363 11.41 37.44 -8.26
N VAL A 364 12.04 38.21 -9.15
CA VAL A 364 11.72 38.29 -10.59
C VAL A 364 11.96 36.97 -11.33
N GLU A 365 13.03 36.24 -11.02
CA GLU A 365 13.36 34.95 -11.66
C GLU A 365 12.41 33.84 -11.19
N LEU A 366 12.00 33.91 -9.92
CA LEU A 366 11.00 33.00 -9.35
C LEU A 366 9.62 33.19 -9.99
N ARG A 367 9.19 34.44 -10.13
CA ARG A 367 7.98 34.79 -10.89
C ARG A 367 8.04 34.19 -12.29
N ARG A 368 9.17 34.38 -12.98
CA ARG A 368 9.35 33.88 -14.35
C ARG A 368 9.28 32.36 -14.42
N ASN A 369 9.91 31.63 -13.50
CA ASN A 369 9.90 30.17 -13.49
C ASN A 369 8.52 29.60 -13.16
N TYR A 370 7.83 30.18 -12.17
CA TYR A 370 6.46 29.80 -11.85
C TYR A 370 5.52 30.08 -13.03
N GLU A 371 5.52 31.32 -13.55
CA GLU A 371 4.71 31.69 -14.71
C GLU A 371 5.03 30.82 -15.94
N GLN A 372 6.30 30.48 -16.19
CA GLN A 372 6.71 29.63 -17.30
C GLN A 372 6.19 28.19 -17.13
N CYS A 373 6.42 27.58 -15.96
CA CYS A 373 5.98 26.21 -15.68
C CYS A 373 4.46 26.08 -15.81
N ILE A 374 3.73 27.08 -15.34
CA ILE A 374 2.28 27.14 -15.49
C ILE A 374 1.87 27.36 -16.95
N ARG A 375 2.41 28.37 -17.65
CA ARG A 375 2.07 28.65 -19.06
C ARG A 375 2.30 27.46 -19.97
N GLU A 376 3.40 26.74 -19.81
CA GLU A 376 3.74 25.57 -20.64
C GLU A 376 2.72 24.42 -20.48
N ARG A 377 2.11 24.29 -19.30
CA ARG A 377 1.13 23.24 -18.99
C ARG A 377 -0.31 23.66 -19.26
N MET A 378 -0.65 24.92 -18.99
CA MET A 378 -1.99 25.48 -19.17
C MET A 378 -2.36 25.67 -20.64
N ARG A 379 -1.40 25.74 -21.58
CA ARG A 379 -1.67 25.67 -23.04
C ARG A 379 -2.49 24.45 -23.47
N ARG A 380 -2.67 23.47 -22.59
CA ARG A 380 -3.44 22.24 -22.84
C ARG A 380 -4.83 22.21 -22.19
N LEU A 381 -5.18 23.17 -21.33
CA LEU A 381 -6.52 23.23 -20.75
C LEU A 381 -7.42 24.09 -21.66
N PRO A 382 -8.63 23.61 -22.02
CA PRO A 382 -9.58 24.42 -22.77
C PRO A 382 -9.88 25.72 -22.02
N GLU A 383 -9.87 26.84 -22.74
CA GLU A 383 -10.41 28.12 -22.23
C GLU A 383 -11.94 28.01 -22.23
N ASP A 384 -12.50 27.36 -21.22
CA ASP A 384 -13.94 27.36 -21.02
C ASP A 384 -14.35 28.71 -20.43
N GLU A 385 -15.30 29.41 -21.07
CA GLU A 385 -15.81 30.72 -20.62
C GLU A 385 -16.49 30.60 -19.25
N GLU A 386 -17.12 29.46 -18.95
CA GLU A 386 -17.77 29.20 -17.65
C GLU A 386 -16.77 29.22 -16.48
N GLU A 387 -15.51 28.81 -16.68
CA GLU A 387 -14.49 28.82 -15.62
C GLU A 387 -14.08 30.25 -15.22
N VAL A 388 -14.09 31.19 -16.16
CA VAL A 388 -13.71 32.59 -15.90
C VAL A 388 -14.77 33.28 -15.04
N THR A 389 -16.05 33.08 -15.35
CA THR A 389 -17.15 33.65 -14.57
C THR A 389 -17.15 33.16 -13.13
N LEU A 390 -16.95 31.85 -12.91
CA LEU A 390 -16.88 31.27 -11.56
C LEU A 390 -15.71 31.85 -10.73
N GLU A 391 -14.59 32.17 -11.38
CA GLU A 391 -13.43 32.76 -10.71
C GLU A 391 -13.67 34.20 -10.23
N GLU A 392 -14.33 35.03 -11.05
CA GLU A 392 -14.71 36.40 -10.67
C GLU A 392 -15.73 36.41 -9.51
N GLU A 393 -16.75 35.55 -9.59
CA GLU A 393 -17.77 35.38 -8.54
C GLU A 393 -17.14 34.93 -7.22
N ARG A 394 -16.24 33.95 -7.29
CA ARG A 394 -15.49 33.46 -6.13
C ARG A 394 -14.65 34.56 -5.48
N LEU A 395 -13.98 35.39 -6.27
CA LEU A 395 -13.19 36.50 -5.74
C LEU A 395 -14.07 37.55 -5.04
N GLY A 396 -15.24 37.87 -5.62
CA GLY A 396 -16.23 38.76 -5.01
C GLY A 396 -16.75 38.21 -3.68
N LEU A 397 -17.08 36.91 -3.63
CA LEU A 397 -17.48 36.24 -2.39
C LEU A 397 -16.38 36.26 -1.33
N ALA A 398 -15.14 36.00 -1.72
CA ALA A 398 -14.00 36.03 -0.81
C ALA A 398 -13.80 37.43 -0.21
N GLN A 399 -13.91 38.51 -1.01
CA GLN A 399 -13.81 39.88 -0.52
C GLN A 399 -14.91 40.21 0.52
N ASN A 400 -16.15 39.79 0.24
CA ASN A 400 -17.27 39.99 1.17
C ASN A 400 -17.09 39.18 2.47
N LEU A 401 -16.58 37.95 2.37
CA LEU A 401 -16.20 37.13 3.52
C LEU A 401 -15.12 37.82 4.35
N THR A 402 -14.04 38.28 3.72
CA THR A 402 -12.94 38.98 4.38
C THR A 402 -13.44 40.21 5.13
N ALA A 403 -14.30 41.03 4.50
CA ALA A 403 -14.90 42.20 5.15
C ALA A 403 -15.68 41.82 6.42
N THR A 404 -16.48 40.76 6.33
CA THR A 404 -17.33 40.29 7.43
C THR A 404 -16.49 39.71 8.58
N ILE A 405 -15.43 38.94 8.26
CA ILE A 405 -14.49 38.41 9.25
C ILE A 405 -13.79 39.55 9.98
N LEU A 406 -13.30 40.56 9.25
CA LEU A 406 -12.65 41.74 9.84
C LEU A 406 -13.59 42.54 10.76
N GLU A 407 -14.87 42.66 10.40
CA GLU A 407 -15.88 43.32 11.25
C GLU A 407 -16.09 42.57 12.59
N MET A 408 -16.08 41.24 12.56
CA MET A 408 -16.27 40.40 13.75
C MET A 408 -15.02 40.32 14.65
N THR A 409 -13.84 40.49 14.04
CA THR A 409 -12.55 40.38 14.73
C THR A 409 -12.41 41.47 15.79
N GLY A 410 -12.08 41.10 17.03
CA GLY A 410 -11.96 42.01 18.18
C GLY A 410 -13.27 42.45 18.84
N ALA A 411 -14.43 42.22 18.21
CA ALA A 411 -15.76 42.53 18.77
C ALA A 411 -16.52 41.28 19.24
N GLU A 412 -16.55 40.25 18.39
CA GLU A 412 -17.29 39.01 18.61
C GLU A 412 -16.36 37.78 18.59
N LEU A 413 -15.21 37.89 17.93
CA LEU A 413 -14.26 36.81 17.73
C LEU A 413 -12.99 37.05 18.56
N ASP A 414 -12.57 36.04 19.31
CA ASP A 414 -11.26 36.03 19.97
C ASP A 414 -10.15 36.14 18.92
N ASP A 415 -9.19 37.05 19.10
CA ASP A 415 -8.10 37.27 18.16
C ASP A 415 -7.01 36.17 18.19
N ALA A 416 -7.09 35.21 19.12
CA ALA A 416 -6.06 34.18 19.26
C ALA A 416 -5.88 33.30 18.00
N TRP A 417 -6.86 33.21 17.08
CA TRP A 417 -6.69 32.48 15.81
C TRP A 417 -5.77 33.20 14.80
N ARG A 418 -5.62 34.53 14.89
CA ARG A 418 -4.75 35.32 13.98
C ARG A 418 -3.37 35.60 14.54
N HIS A 419 -3.17 35.29 15.82
CA HIS A 419 -1.88 35.36 16.49
C HIS A 419 -1.31 33.94 16.56
N GLU A 420 -0.50 33.60 15.56
CA GLU A 420 0.17 32.32 15.57
C GLU A 420 1.08 32.25 16.79
N THR A 421 0.99 31.09 17.42
CA THR A 421 1.94 30.70 18.42
C THR A 421 2.52 29.37 17.93
N PRO A 422 3.86 29.28 17.80
CA PRO A 422 4.54 28.10 17.28
C PRO A 422 4.02 26.80 17.90
N SER A 423 4.36 25.65 17.30
CA SER A 423 4.11 24.34 17.91
C SER A 423 4.31 24.40 19.42
N ARG A 424 3.43 23.78 20.22
CA ARG A 424 3.31 23.94 21.69
C ARG A 424 4.64 24.02 22.48
N VAL A 425 5.71 23.46 21.93
CA VAL A 425 7.07 23.39 22.48
C VAL A 425 7.87 24.69 22.32
N HIS A 426 7.61 25.48 21.27
CA HIS A 426 8.43 26.62 20.84
C HIS A 426 7.68 27.96 20.94
N ALA A 427 6.46 27.97 21.49
CA ALA A 427 5.68 29.18 21.64
C ALA A 427 6.20 30.08 22.77
N SER A 428 6.33 31.37 22.50
CA SER A 428 6.62 32.38 23.53
C SER A 428 5.47 32.57 24.51
N ASP A 429 4.23 32.29 24.07
CA ASP A 429 3.04 32.20 24.90
C ASP A 429 2.40 30.82 24.70
N ARG A 430 2.58 29.95 25.70
CA ARG A 430 2.10 28.57 25.65
C ARG A 430 0.58 28.48 25.76
N GLU A 431 -0.06 29.38 26.50
CA GLU A 431 -1.51 29.34 26.68
C GLU A 431 -2.21 29.76 25.38
N ALA A 432 -1.70 30.80 24.71
CA ALA A 432 -2.15 31.16 23.37
C ALA A 432 -1.93 30.04 22.35
N ALA A 433 -0.82 29.30 22.43
CA ALA A 433 -0.56 28.11 21.58
C ALA A 433 -1.56 26.98 21.81
N GLU A 434 -1.90 26.73 23.06
CA GLU A 434 -2.88 25.72 23.40
C GLU A 434 -4.28 26.13 22.93
N ARG A 435 -4.64 27.42 23.01
CA ARG A 435 -5.89 27.97 22.44
C ARG A 435 -5.93 27.88 20.91
N PHE A 436 -4.91 28.39 20.21
CA PHE A 436 -4.82 28.32 18.75
C PHE A 436 -4.97 26.89 18.28
N LYS A 437 -4.22 25.95 18.87
CA LYS A 437 -4.28 24.55 18.50
C LYS A 437 -5.66 23.94 18.76
N ALA A 438 -6.33 24.34 19.85
CA ALA A 438 -7.69 23.89 20.12
C ALA A 438 -8.70 24.42 19.09
N TYR A 439 -8.50 25.62 18.54
CA TYR A 439 -9.29 26.11 17.42
C TYR A 439 -8.96 25.39 16.11
N GLU A 440 -7.67 25.17 15.81
CA GLU A 440 -7.22 24.41 14.63
C GLU A 440 -7.84 23.01 14.61
N ASP A 441 -7.73 22.24 15.70
CA ASP A 441 -8.25 20.87 15.80
C ASP A 441 -9.79 20.82 15.61
N GLU A 442 -10.50 21.83 16.10
CA GLU A 442 -11.95 21.94 15.96
C GLU A 442 -12.36 22.38 14.55
N GLY A 443 -11.62 23.32 13.97
CA GLY A 443 -11.82 23.77 12.60
C GLY A 443 -11.53 22.71 11.55
N ASP A 444 -10.52 21.85 11.78
CA ASP A 444 -10.20 20.69 10.94
C ASP A 444 -11.42 19.77 10.80
N GLU A 445 -12.05 19.38 11.91
CA GLU A 445 -13.24 18.55 11.84
C GLU A 445 -14.47 19.29 11.33
N LEU A 446 -14.63 20.55 11.70
CA LEU A 446 -15.74 21.37 11.21
C LEU A 446 -15.69 21.52 9.69
N CYS A 447 -14.50 21.73 9.12
CA CYS A 447 -14.32 21.84 7.67
C CYS A 447 -14.73 20.56 6.95
N LYS A 448 -14.29 19.39 7.43
CA LYS A 448 -14.66 18.09 6.84
C LYS A 448 -16.17 17.86 6.91
N GLN A 449 -16.78 18.12 8.07
CA GLN A 449 -18.21 17.94 8.28
C GLN A 449 -19.02 18.87 7.40
N LEU A 450 -18.82 20.19 7.50
CA LEU A 450 -19.61 21.19 6.77
C LEU A 450 -19.43 21.07 5.26
N SER A 451 -18.21 20.79 4.78
CA SER A 451 -17.97 20.59 3.34
C SER A 451 -18.69 19.35 2.81
N SER A 452 -18.76 18.27 3.61
CA SER A 452 -19.53 17.07 3.26
C SER A 452 -21.03 17.35 3.21
N GLU A 453 -21.55 18.12 4.18
CA GLU A 453 -22.95 18.57 4.20
C GLU A 453 -23.28 19.45 2.98
N ILE A 454 -22.42 20.43 2.66
CA ILE A 454 -22.56 21.30 1.49
C ILE A 454 -22.60 20.45 0.22
N TYR A 455 -21.71 19.45 0.09
CA TYR A 455 -21.76 18.53 -1.05
C TYR A 455 -23.12 17.83 -1.15
N ILE A 456 -23.64 17.25 -0.06
CA ILE A 456 -24.93 16.55 -0.07
C ILE A 456 -26.09 17.51 -0.39
N GLU A 457 -26.03 18.75 0.09
CA GLU A 457 -27.07 19.75 -0.12
C GLU A 457 -27.11 20.27 -1.56
N TYR A 458 -25.96 20.63 -2.14
CA TYR A 458 -25.93 21.35 -3.43
C TYR A 458 -25.58 20.47 -4.63
N VAL A 459 -24.86 19.36 -4.42
CA VAL A 459 -24.49 18.42 -5.48
C VAL A 459 -25.35 17.18 -5.41
N GLY A 460 -25.44 16.61 -4.20
CA GLY A 460 -26.41 15.58 -3.90
C GLY A 460 -27.84 16.07 -4.11
N ASN A 461 -28.07 17.39 -4.03
CA ASN A 461 -29.37 18.03 -4.07
C ASN A 461 -30.38 17.25 -3.22
N GLN A 462 -29.98 16.81 -2.02
CA GLN A 462 -30.80 15.92 -1.21
C GLN A 462 -32.11 16.62 -0.81
N GLU A 463 -33.23 15.97 -1.08
CA GLU A 463 -34.52 16.43 -0.60
C GLU A 463 -35.06 15.48 0.46
N ILE A 464 -35.52 16.04 1.57
CA ILE A 464 -36.28 15.33 2.60
C ILE A 464 -37.69 15.88 2.59
N CYS A 465 -38.67 15.03 2.27
CA CYS A 465 -40.06 15.43 2.14
C CYS A 465 -40.95 14.58 3.04
N ASP A 466 -41.97 15.20 3.61
CA ASP A 466 -43.03 14.51 4.34
C ASP A 466 -44.13 14.06 3.36
N TYR A 467 -44.50 12.78 3.44
CA TYR A 467 -45.57 12.19 2.66
C TYR A 467 -46.45 11.31 3.54
N MET A 468 -47.76 11.37 3.31
CA MET A 468 -48.64 10.30 3.76
C MET A 468 -48.36 9.03 2.95
N LEU A 469 -48.31 7.87 3.63
CA LEU A 469 -48.00 6.57 3.03
C LEU A 469 -48.86 6.26 1.80
N ARG A 470 -50.18 6.49 1.86
CA ARG A 470 -51.08 6.15 0.75
C ARG A 470 -50.83 7.03 -0.49
N PRO A 471 -50.75 8.37 -0.38
CA PRO A 471 -50.28 9.23 -1.48
C PRO A 471 -48.91 8.85 -2.01
N LEU A 472 -47.93 8.60 -1.13
CA LEU A 472 -46.59 8.19 -1.55
C LEU A 472 -46.63 6.96 -2.45
N LEU A 473 -47.30 5.88 -2.01
CA LEU A 473 -47.41 4.64 -2.77
C LEU A 473 -48.06 4.83 -4.15
N ARG A 474 -48.92 5.84 -4.32
CA ARG A 474 -49.54 6.17 -5.61
C ARG A 474 -48.59 6.89 -6.55
N ASP A 475 -47.72 7.72 -5.99
CA ASP A 475 -46.80 8.58 -6.75
C ASP A 475 -45.47 7.86 -7.08
N LEU A 476 -45.14 6.80 -6.33
CA LEU A 476 -43.97 5.97 -6.59
C LEU A 476 -44.09 5.25 -7.93
N ARG A 477 -43.02 5.32 -8.73
CA ARG A 477 -42.85 4.55 -9.96
C ARG A 477 -41.65 3.63 -9.82
N ASN A 478 -41.75 2.44 -10.38
CA ASN A 478 -40.59 1.56 -10.50
C ASN A 478 -39.84 1.93 -11.78
N ASP A 479 -38.57 2.28 -11.65
CA ASP A 479 -37.60 2.06 -12.72
C ASP A 479 -37.12 0.60 -12.65
N THR A 480 -36.31 0.18 -13.61
CA THR A 480 -35.61 -1.11 -13.65
C THR A 480 -34.98 -1.51 -12.31
N ARG A 481 -34.58 -0.54 -11.48
CA ARG A 481 -33.96 -0.77 -10.17
C ARG A 481 -34.49 0.10 -9.06
N SER A 482 -34.70 1.37 -9.33
CA SER A 482 -34.94 2.37 -8.29
C SER A 482 -36.42 2.72 -8.19
N LEU A 483 -36.84 3.09 -6.98
CA LEU A 483 -38.10 3.78 -6.79
C LEU A 483 -37.93 5.25 -7.14
N LEU A 484 -38.76 5.72 -8.05
CA LEU A 484 -38.78 7.11 -8.48
C LEU A 484 -39.98 7.84 -7.88
N LEU A 485 -39.71 9.04 -7.39
CA LEU A 485 -40.70 10.00 -6.95
C LEU A 485 -40.41 11.32 -7.66
N LYS A 486 -41.24 11.68 -8.65
CA LYS A 486 -41.10 12.94 -9.43
C LYS A 486 -39.68 13.14 -10.03
N ASN A 487 -39.15 12.13 -10.73
CA ASN A 487 -37.78 12.10 -11.30
C ASN A 487 -36.63 12.10 -10.28
N ARG A 488 -36.91 11.74 -9.03
CA ARG A 488 -35.91 11.60 -7.97
C ARG A 488 -35.87 10.18 -7.47
N VAL A 489 -34.69 9.64 -7.23
CA VAL A 489 -34.51 8.31 -6.64
C VAL A 489 -34.80 8.39 -5.15
N VAL A 490 -35.71 7.54 -4.69
CA VAL A 490 -35.99 7.37 -3.26
C VAL A 490 -34.87 6.53 -2.66
N ALA A 491 -33.98 7.18 -1.92
CA ALA A 491 -32.87 6.51 -1.27
C ALA A 491 -33.25 5.95 0.09
N SER A 492 -34.21 6.55 0.80
CA SER A 492 -34.71 5.94 2.04
C SER A 492 -36.01 6.55 2.53
N ILE A 493 -36.70 5.78 3.39
CA ILE A 493 -37.96 6.17 4.05
C ILE A 493 -37.86 5.92 5.55
N ARG A 494 -38.39 6.84 6.36
CA ARG A 494 -38.57 6.68 7.81
C ARG A 494 -39.95 7.20 8.25
N ALA A 495 -40.38 6.86 9.46
CA ALA A 495 -41.61 7.43 10.02
C ALA A 495 -41.32 8.88 10.42
N ALA A 496 -42.28 9.79 10.24
CA ALA A 496 -42.11 11.16 10.71
C ALA A 496 -42.15 11.25 12.25
N ASP A 497 -42.91 10.35 12.89
CA ASP A 497 -43.02 10.17 14.35
C ASP A 497 -42.17 9.00 14.83
N ASP A 498 -41.17 9.28 15.68
CA ASP A 498 -40.24 8.30 16.24
C ASP A 498 -40.97 7.15 16.98
N ARG A 499 -42.16 7.40 17.55
CA ARG A 499 -42.96 6.35 18.22
C ARG A 499 -43.47 5.29 17.25
N ARG A 500 -43.63 5.65 15.98
CA ARG A 500 -44.08 4.76 14.90
C ARG A 500 -42.93 4.12 14.14
N GLN A 501 -41.68 4.49 14.45
CA GLN A 501 -40.50 3.93 13.83
C GLN A 501 -40.42 2.39 14.00
N GLY A 502 -40.91 1.87 15.13
CA GLY A 502 -41.01 0.42 15.39
C GLY A 502 -41.94 -0.33 14.43
N VAL A 503 -42.86 0.35 13.74
CA VAL A 503 -43.73 -0.25 12.71
C VAL A 503 -42.93 -0.48 11.42
N LEU A 504 -42.14 0.50 10.99
CA LEU A 504 -41.24 0.36 9.85
C LEU A 504 -40.07 -0.58 10.16
N ALA A 505 -39.60 -0.63 11.41
CA ALA A 505 -38.55 -1.54 11.87
C ALA A 505 -38.85 -3.02 11.57
N LYS A 506 -40.12 -3.41 11.43
CA LYS A 506 -40.55 -4.78 11.08
C LYS A 506 -40.34 -5.17 9.61
N LEU A 507 -40.05 -4.22 8.72
CA LEU A 507 -39.62 -4.53 7.35
C LEU A 507 -38.24 -5.22 7.38
N PRO A 508 -37.94 -6.19 6.50
CA PRO A 508 -36.63 -6.86 6.45
C PRO A 508 -35.47 -5.85 6.41
N ASP A 509 -34.37 -6.19 7.09
CA ASP A 509 -33.28 -5.27 7.42
C ASP A 509 -32.56 -4.69 6.20
N VAL A 510 -32.61 -3.36 6.09
CA VAL A 510 -31.57 -2.56 5.45
C VAL A 510 -31.36 -1.31 6.30
N THR A 511 -30.35 -1.34 7.16
CA THR A 511 -29.92 -0.18 7.95
C THR A 511 -28.73 0.52 7.28
N TYR A 512 -28.72 1.85 7.28
CA TYR A 512 -27.74 2.56 8.12
C TYR A 512 -28.13 3.98 8.58
N ASP A 513 -27.67 4.23 9.82
CA ASP A 513 -27.42 5.43 10.65
C ASP A 513 -28.49 6.32 11.30
N ALA A 514 -29.77 6.33 10.90
CA ALA A 514 -30.77 7.14 11.65
C ALA A 514 -32.24 6.71 11.47
N GLY A 515 -32.50 5.40 11.36
CA GLY A 515 -33.87 4.88 11.18
C GLY A 515 -34.39 4.97 9.73
N TRP A 516 -33.51 5.11 8.74
CA TRP A 516 -33.88 5.18 7.33
C TRP A 516 -33.82 3.78 6.69
N LYS A 517 -34.90 3.36 6.00
CA LYS A 517 -34.97 2.08 5.28
C LYS A 517 -34.99 2.26 3.76
N LEU A 518 -34.18 1.47 3.07
CA LEU A 518 -34.22 1.33 1.61
C LEU A 518 -35.40 0.45 1.20
N LEU A 519 -36.01 0.77 0.07
CA LEU A 519 -37.17 0.03 -0.44
C LEU A 519 -36.83 -0.60 -1.79
N GLY A 520 -36.96 -1.92 -1.86
CA GLY A 520 -37.09 -2.64 -3.11
C GLY A 520 -38.55 -2.92 -3.46
N PRO A 521 -38.79 -3.63 -4.58
CA PRO A 521 -40.13 -4.01 -5.01
C PRO A 521 -40.90 -4.90 -4.03
N GLN A 522 -40.20 -5.67 -3.18
CA GLN A 522 -40.85 -6.56 -2.21
C GLN A 522 -41.35 -5.78 -0.98
N GLU A 523 -40.59 -4.77 -0.56
CA GLU A 523 -40.93 -3.90 0.57
C GLU A 523 -42.14 -3.02 0.26
N LEU A 524 -42.38 -2.67 -1.01
CA LEU A 524 -43.58 -1.98 -1.47
C LEU A 524 -44.88 -2.73 -1.11
N CYS A 525 -44.91 -4.05 -1.26
CA CYS A 525 -46.08 -4.86 -0.89
C CYS A 525 -46.32 -4.83 0.63
N LEU A 526 -45.25 -4.85 1.43
CA LEU A 526 -45.35 -4.73 2.88
C LEU A 526 -45.86 -3.34 3.30
N LEU A 527 -45.36 -2.27 2.68
CA LEU A 527 -45.83 -0.91 2.91
C LEU A 527 -47.32 -0.74 2.60
N GLN A 528 -47.85 -1.42 1.57
CA GLN A 528 -49.28 -1.38 1.24
C GLN A 528 -50.18 -1.95 2.36
N SER A 529 -49.65 -2.85 3.19
CA SER A 529 -50.38 -3.44 4.32
C SER A 529 -50.42 -2.57 5.58
N LEU A 530 -49.57 -1.55 5.66
CA LEU A 530 -49.49 -0.69 6.84
C LEU A 530 -50.65 0.32 6.90
N PRO A 531 -51.06 0.75 8.11
CA PRO A 531 -51.99 1.86 8.25
C PRO A 531 -51.39 3.14 7.67
N ASP A 532 -52.25 4.02 7.16
CA ASP A 532 -51.78 5.30 6.61
C ASP A 532 -51.09 6.11 7.71
N MET A 533 -49.90 6.63 7.40
CA MET A 533 -49.05 7.33 8.34
C MET A 533 -48.15 8.31 7.60
N GLU A 534 -47.66 9.31 8.33
CA GLU A 534 -46.71 10.27 7.81
C GLU A 534 -45.29 9.68 7.79
N LEU A 535 -44.64 9.82 6.65
CA LEU A 535 -43.33 9.30 6.34
C LEU A 535 -42.41 10.43 5.91
N ARG A 536 -41.17 10.42 6.38
CA ARG A 536 -40.09 11.21 5.81
C ARG A 536 -39.40 10.40 4.74
N VAL A 537 -39.29 10.97 3.55
CA VAL A 537 -38.71 10.35 2.35
C VAL A 537 -37.48 11.15 1.93
N LYS A 538 -36.33 10.48 1.83
CA LYS A 538 -35.07 11.06 1.38
C LYS A 538 -34.87 10.69 -0.09
N THR A 539 -34.64 11.71 -0.92
CA THR A 539 -34.52 11.53 -2.37
C THR A 539 -33.31 12.27 -2.96
N PHE A 540 -32.77 11.74 -4.05
CA PHE A 540 -31.66 12.34 -4.82
C PHE A 540 -32.03 12.46 -6.31
N PRO A 541 -31.41 13.38 -7.08
CA PRO A 541 -31.63 13.49 -8.52
C PRO A 541 -31.34 12.16 -9.23
N TYR A 542 -32.20 11.81 -10.19
CA TYR A 542 -32.03 10.58 -10.97
C TYR A 542 -30.71 10.54 -11.74
N ASP A 543 -30.33 11.64 -12.39
CA ASP A 543 -29.14 11.69 -13.24
C ASP A 543 -27.85 11.52 -12.42
N LEU A 544 -27.74 12.18 -11.26
CA LEU A 544 -26.63 11.98 -10.33
C LEU A 544 -26.55 10.52 -9.89
N TRP A 545 -27.68 9.93 -9.51
CA TRP A 545 -27.74 8.54 -9.07
C TRP A 545 -27.26 7.59 -10.17
N LYS A 546 -27.69 7.84 -11.40
CA LYS A 546 -27.33 7.07 -12.58
C LYS A 546 -25.83 7.19 -12.91
N ASP A 547 -25.24 8.37 -12.85
CA ASP A 547 -23.80 8.53 -13.08
C ASP A 547 -22.96 7.77 -12.04
N ILE A 548 -23.38 7.77 -10.77
CA ILE A 548 -22.70 7.00 -9.72
C ILE A 548 -22.86 5.50 -9.95
N GLU A 549 -24.03 5.07 -10.40
CA GLU A 549 -24.29 3.68 -10.79
C GLU A 549 -23.41 3.26 -11.97
N GLU A 550 -23.31 4.08 -13.00
CA GLU A 550 -22.47 3.82 -14.18
C GLU A 550 -20.99 3.71 -13.81
N ASP A 551 -20.50 4.58 -12.93
CA ASP A 551 -19.13 4.50 -12.40
C ASP A 551 -18.87 3.19 -11.63
N LEU A 552 -19.74 2.86 -10.67
CA LEU A 552 -19.58 1.68 -9.82
C LEU A 552 -19.53 0.38 -10.61
N TYR A 553 -20.23 0.34 -11.74
CA TYR A 553 -20.43 -0.89 -12.50
C TYR A 553 -19.84 -0.83 -13.90
N GLU A 554 -19.02 0.18 -14.22
CA GLU A 554 -18.37 0.36 -15.52
C GLU A 554 -19.36 0.23 -16.70
N GLY A 555 -20.58 0.77 -16.52
CA GLY A 555 -21.67 0.64 -17.50
C GLY A 555 -22.30 -0.75 -17.62
N ASN A 556 -21.79 -1.78 -16.93
CA ASN A 556 -22.40 -3.10 -16.85
C ASN A 556 -23.52 -3.11 -15.82
N GLY A 557 -24.56 -2.30 -16.07
CA GLY A 557 -25.75 -2.08 -15.25
C GLY A 557 -26.60 -3.33 -15.00
N SER A 558 -26.01 -4.42 -14.50
CA SER A 558 -26.57 -5.73 -14.13
C SER A 558 -26.13 -6.17 -12.72
N ARG A 559 -25.20 -5.45 -12.06
CA ARG A 559 -24.59 -5.87 -10.78
C ARG A 559 -24.70 -4.76 -9.75
N GLY A 560 -25.06 -5.11 -8.52
CA GLY A 560 -24.95 -4.27 -7.32
C GLY A 560 -26.26 -3.72 -6.75
N SER A 561 -26.19 -3.19 -5.52
CA SER A 561 -27.36 -2.83 -4.69
C SER A 561 -27.48 -1.32 -4.48
N HIS A 562 -28.70 -0.80 -4.24
CA HIS A 562 -28.92 0.61 -3.86
C HIS A 562 -28.08 1.06 -2.67
N ASN A 563 -27.82 0.14 -1.75
CA ASN A 563 -26.90 0.36 -0.64
C ASN A 563 -25.51 0.76 -1.14
N GLN A 564 -24.97 0.06 -2.13
CA GLN A 564 -23.64 0.36 -2.67
C GLN A 564 -23.60 1.74 -3.33
N ILE A 565 -24.65 2.12 -4.06
CA ILE A 565 -24.75 3.45 -4.70
C ILE A 565 -24.84 4.54 -3.63
N LEU A 566 -25.70 4.37 -2.63
CA LEU A 566 -25.82 5.33 -1.52
C LEU A 566 -24.51 5.43 -0.74
N GLN A 567 -23.86 4.31 -0.42
CA GLN A 567 -22.57 4.29 0.26
C GLN A 567 -21.48 4.95 -0.58
N ARG A 568 -21.52 4.79 -1.91
CA ARG A 568 -20.61 5.50 -2.83
C ARG A 568 -20.85 7.00 -2.82
N LEU A 569 -22.11 7.47 -2.88
CA LEU A 569 -22.43 8.89 -2.78
C LEU A 569 -21.95 9.49 -1.45
N LEU A 570 -22.19 8.80 -0.33
CA LEU A 570 -21.71 9.23 0.99
C LEU A 570 -20.18 9.23 1.07
N SER A 571 -19.53 8.23 0.49
CA SER A 571 -18.07 8.17 0.38
C SER A 571 -17.50 9.31 -0.47
N ILE A 572 -18.18 9.70 -1.55
CA ILE A 572 -17.79 10.85 -2.38
C ILE A 572 -17.96 12.16 -1.60
N SER A 573 -19.05 12.31 -0.84
CA SER A 573 -19.29 13.46 0.03
C SER A 573 -18.19 13.60 1.08
N LEU A 574 -17.91 12.54 1.84
CA LEU A 574 -16.79 12.51 2.80
C LEU A 574 -15.45 12.81 2.13
N GLY A 575 -15.24 12.22 0.96
CA GLY A 575 -14.06 12.45 0.14
C GLY A 575 -13.94 13.89 -0.39
N THR A 576 -15.06 14.60 -0.54
CA THR A 576 -15.08 16.03 -0.85
C THR A 576 -14.78 16.85 0.40
N GLY A 577 -15.29 16.45 1.57
CA GLY A 577 -14.90 17.05 2.84
C GLY A 577 -13.41 16.95 3.11
N GLU A 578 -12.83 15.76 2.94
CA GLU A 578 -11.38 15.54 2.99
C GLU A 578 -10.64 16.36 1.93
N GLY A 579 -11.22 16.46 0.73
CA GLY A 579 -10.67 17.20 -0.41
C GLY A 579 -10.62 18.72 -0.21
N ALA A 580 -11.70 19.28 0.34
CA ALA A 580 -11.84 20.69 0.70
C ALA A 580 -10.86 21.04 1.83
N ASN A 581 -10.69 20.12 2.78
CA ASN A 581 -9.77 20.25 3.89
C ASN A 581 -8.33 19.80 3.57
N ARG A 582 -7.96 19.68 2.29
CA ARG A 582 -6.56 19.45 1.91
C ARG A 582 -5.78 20.74 2.11
N THR A 583 -4.56 20.61 2.63
CA THR A 583 -3.64 21.74 2.83
C THR A 583 -3.55 22.65 1.62
N GLU A 584 -3.45 22.12 0.40
CA GLU A 584 -3.32 22.94 -0.81
C GLU A 584 -4.60 23.71 -1.13
N THR A 585 -5.76 23.10 -0.91
CA THR A 585 -7.08 23.74 -1.09
C THR A 585 -7.29 24.82 -0.03
N MET A 586 -6.95 24.53 1.23
CA MET A 586 -7.12 25.43 2.36
C MET A 586 -6.18 26.64 2.27
N ASN A 587 -4.92 26.43 1.88
CA ASN A 587 -4.00 27.54 1.59
C ASN A 587 -4.56 28.42 0.46
N TYR A 588 -5.10 27.82 -0.60
CA TYR A 588 -5.71 28.59 -1.68
C TYR A 588 -6.95 29.37 -1.22
N CYS A 589 -7.80 28.78 -0.40
CA CYS A 589 -8.94 29.46 0.22
C CYS A 589 -8.49 30.65 1.09
N ALA A 590 -7.44 30.46 1.90
CA ALA A 590 -6.87 31.52 2.71
C ALA A 590 -6.26 32.66 1.88
N ASP A 591 -5.66 32.36 0.72
CA ASP A 591 -5.14 33.36 -0.22
C ASP A 591 -6.25 34.23 -0.78
N LEU A 592 -7.39 33.62 -1.14
CA LEU A 592 -8.58 34.34 -1.59
C LEU A 592 -9.17 35.22 -0.48
N LEU A 593 -9.16 34.76 0.77
CA LEU A 593 -9.55 35.55 1.94
C LEU A 593 -8.55 36.66 2.29
N GLY A 594 -7.40 36.72 1.59
CA GLY A 594 -6.41 37.76 1.77
C GLY A 594 -5.61 37.63 3.07
N PHE A 595 -5.37 36.41 3.55
CA PHE A 595 -4.50 36.21 4.71
C PHE A 595 -3.08 36.66 4.36
N ARG A 596 -2.53 37.53 5.19
CA ARG A 596 -1.24 38.17 4.93
C ARG A 596 -0.39 38.23 6.20
N GLY A 597 0.85 37.80 6.10
CA GLY A 597 1.84 38.00 7.17
C GLY A 597 2.17 39.48 7.37
N LYS A 598 2.38 39.92 8.62
CA LYS A 598 2.84 41.28 8.96
C LYS A 598 4.11 41.69 8.21
N ASP A 599 5.05 40.75 8.12
CA ASP A 599 6.35 40.94 7.49
C ASP A 599 6.37 40.46 6.03
N LEU A 600 5.31 40.75 5.26
CA LEU A 600 5.29 40.39 3.85
C LEU A 600 6.36 41.22 3.09
N GLN A 601 7.57 40.68 2.99
CA GLN A 601 8.75 41.36 2.46
C GLN A 601 8.85 41.37 0.94
N TYR A 602 8.04 40.55 0.27
CA TYR A 602 8.19 40.25 -1.14
C TYR A 602 7.21 41.08 -1.99
N GLU A 603 7.75 41.77 -3.00
CA GLU A 603 7.02 42.68 -3.90
C GLU A 603 5.90 42.01 -4.69
N ILE A 604 6.04 40.75 -5.11
CA ILE A 604 5.07 39.97 -5.89
C ILE A 604 3.85 39.64 -5.05
N TRP A 605 4.02 39.23 -3.80
CA TRP A 605 2.89 39.00 -2.91
C TRP A 605 2.29 40.34 -2.48
N ALA A 606 3.11 41.37 -2.29
CA ALA A 606 2.58 42.70 -2.06
C ALA A 606 1.75 43.20 -3.26
N GLU A 607 2.16 42.95 -4.50
CA GLU A 607 1.41 43.27 -5.72
C GLU A 607 0.14 42.41 -5.83
N HIS A 608 0.26 41.09 -5.60
CA HIS A 608 -0.83 40.14 -5.69
C HIS A 608 -1.91 40.41 -4.64
N PHE A 609 -1.52 40.54 -3.36
CA PHE A 609 -2.45 40.87 -2.30
C PHE A 609 -2.91 42.32 -2.32
N LYS A 610 -2.25 43.24 -3.03
CA LYS A 610 -2.85 44.55 -3.33
C LYS A 610 -4.04 44.45 -4.28
N ARG A 611 -4.11 43.41 -5.12
CA ARG A 611 -5.31 43.15 -5.95
C ARG A 611 -6.48 42.69 -5.09
N ASN A 612 -6.21 42.01 -3.98
CA ASN A 612 -7.19 41.75 -2.95
C ASN A 612 -7.39 43.03 -2.13
N ALA A 613 -8.44 43.80 -2.43
CA ALA A 613 -8.67 45.10 -1.80
C ALA A 613 -8.78 45.04 -0.26
N LEU A 614 -9.02 43.85 0.32
CA LEU A 614 -9.07 43.59 1.75
C LEU A 614 -8.11 42.47 2.12
N SER A 615 -7.40 42.63 3.24
CA SER A 615 -6.46 41.64 3.76
C SER A 615 -6.64 41.44 5.27
N ILE A 616 -6.50 40.20 5.71
CA ILE A 616 -6.47 39.83 7.13
C ILE A 616 -5.01 39.67 7.54
N GLU A 617 -4.57 40.53 8.45
CA GLU A 617 -3.22 40.49 8.98
C GLU A 617 -3.07 39.33 9.97
N ILE A 618 -2.14 38.43 9.66
CA ILE A 618 -1.78 37.26 10.45
C ILE A 618 -0.37 37.46 10.99
N ASP A 619 -0.21 37.19 12.28
CA ASP A 619 1.10 37.13 12.92
C ASP A 619 1.56 35.68 12.92
N TYR A 620 2.44 35.30 12.00
CA TYR A 620 2.97 33.94 11.93
C TYR A 620 4.09 33.65 12.98
N GLY A 621 4.30 34.54 13.93
CA GLY A 621 5.38 34.41 14.90
C GLY A 621 6.79 34.42 14.26
N TRP A 622 7.80 34.37 15.13
CA TRP A 622 9.20 34.57 14.77
C TRP A 622 10.12 33.72 15.65
N GLY A 623 10.51 32.54 15.15
CA GLY A 623 11.44 31.65 15.85
C GLY A 623 12.38 30.93 14.88
N LYS A 624 13.64 30.70 15.27
CA LYS A 624 14.60 29.94 14.45
C LYS A 624 14.15 28.49 14.25
N GLU A 625 13.63 27.86 15.31
CA GLU A 625 13.10 26.49 15.31
C GLU A 625 11.85 26.39 14.44
N PHE A 626 11.04 27.44 14.45
CA PHE A 626 9.84 27.57 13.64
C PHE A 626 10.12 27.72 12.14
N LYS A 627 11.12 28.53 11.76
CA LYS A 627 11.59 28.62 10.37
C LYS A 627 12.15 27.29 9.87
N ALA A 628 12.60 26.42 10.76
CA ALA A 628 13.12 25.10 10.43
C ALA A 628 12.03 24.01 10.24
N ASP A 629 10.78 24.26 10.70
CA ASP A 629 9.67 23.31 10.52
C ASP A 629 9.05 23.42 9.12
N ASN A 630 9.62 22.66 8.18
CA ASN A 630 9.15 22.59 6.79
C ASN A 630 7.69 22.11 6.65
N LEU A 631 7.17 21.29 7.58
CA LEU A 631 5.78 20.82 7.50
C LEU A 631 4.84 21.94 7.84
N TRP A 632 5.17 22.70 8.88
CA TRP A 632 4.41 23.88 9.26
C TRP A 632 4.45 24.95 8.17
N GLN A 633 5.63 25.25 7.60
CA GLN A 633 5.76 26.29 6.55
C GLN A 633 4.88 26.01 5.33
N ARG A 634 4.56 24.74 5.05
CA ARG A 634 3.65 24.32 3.96
C ARG A 634 2.17 24.44 4.31
N LYS A 635 1.84 24.47 5.61
CA LYS A 635 0.47 24.36 6.12
C LYS A 635 -0.02 25.63 6.81
N LYS A 636 0.82 26.65 6.94
CA LYS A 636 0.52 27.77 7.82
C LYS A 636 -0.79 28.48 7.55
N GLU A 637 -1.13 28.76 6.30
CA GLU A 637 -2.40 29.41 5.96
C GLU A 637 -3.58 28.48 6.18
N ALA A 638 -3.44 27.19 5.85
CA ALA A 638 -4.44 26.17 6.12
C ALA A 638 -4.73 26.06 7.62
N ASN A 639 -3.69 25.98 8.46
CA ASN A 639 -3.83 25.91 9.91
C ASN A 639 -4.50 27.18 10.49
N VAL A 640 -4.19 28.37 9.96
CA VAL A 640 -4.84 29.61 10.38
C VAL A 640 -6.30 29.65 9.94
N LEU A 641 -6.62 29.11 8.75
CA LEU A 641 -7.99 29.00 8.27
C LEU A 641 -8.81 28.01 9.10
N GLU A 642 -8.22 26.88 9.47
CA GLU A 642 -8.79 25.92 10.43
C GLU A 642 -9.00 26.61 11.79
N ALA A 643 -8.01 27.33 12.32
CA ALA A 643 -8.17 28.08 13.56
C ALA A 643 -9.27 29.15 13.49
N LEU A 644 -9.41 29.85 12.36
CA LEU A 644 -10.53 30.77 12.14
C LEU A 644 -11.87 30.04 12.22
N LEU A 645 -12.01 28.88 11.57
CA LEU A 645 -13.24 28.08 11.61
C LEU A 645 -13.59 27.65 13.04
N GLY A 646 -12.60 27.20 13.82
CA GLY A 646 -12.79 26.84 15.22
C GLY A 646 -13.16 28.03 16.11
N ALA A 647 -12.53 29.18 15.89
CA ALA A 647 -12.86 30.41 16.62
C ALA A 647 -14.29 30.88 16.31
N LEU A 648 -14.70 30.86 15.04
CA LEU A 648 -16.06 31.20 14.64
C LEU A 648 -17.08 30.26 15.29
N HIS A 649 -16.81 28.95 15.29
CA HIS A 649 -17.67 27.95 15.91
C HIS A 649 -17.91 28.23 17.40
N ARG A 650 -16.87 28.67 18.11
CA ARG A 650 -16.91 28.94 19.55
C ARG A 650 -17.41 30.32 19.94
N SER A 651 -17.49 31.28 19.03
CA SER A 651 -17.80 32.68 19.35
C SER A 651 -19.20 32.95 19.91
N ASP A 652 -20.07 31.93 20.06
CA ASP A 652 -21.50 32.03 20.45
C ASP A 652 -22.34 33.04 19.61
N SER A 653 -21.74 33.71 18.62
CA SER A 653 -22.39 34.71 17.78
C SER A 653 -23.34 34.05 16.78
N GLU A 654 -24.57 34.59 16.69
CA GLU A 654 -25.54 34.17 15.68
C GLU A 654 -25.02 34.35 14.25
N ARG A 655 -24.07 35.28 14.04
CA ARG A 655 -23.43 35.55 12.73
C ARG A 655 -22.35 34.53 12.39
N ALA A 656 -21.69 33.94 13.39
CA ALA A 656 -20.51 33.13 13.17
C ALA A 656 -20.82 31.78 12.52
N ARG A 657 -21.94 31.14 12.86
CA ARG A 657 -22.32 29.85 12.29
C ARG A 657 -22.58 29.91 10.78
N PRO A 658 -23.39 30.87 10.25
CA PRO A 658 -23.47 31.09 8.81
C PRO A 658 -22.10 31.36 8.18
N LEU A 659 -21.23 32.13 8.86
CA LEU A 659 -19.91 32.47 8.36
C LEU A 659 -18.98 31.25 8.25
N CYS A 660 -18.98 30.33 9.25
CA CYS A 660 -18.27 29.04 9.15
C CYS A 660 -18.69 28.28 7.89
N ARG A 661 -20.01 28.21 7.62
CA ARG A 661 -20.55 27.52 6.46
C ARG A 661 -20.12 28.18 5.16
N ALA A 662 -20.08 29.50 5.11
CA ALA A 662 -19.62 30.25 3.94
C ALA A 662 -18.12 30.07 3.68
N VAL A 663 -17.27 30.05 4.71
CA VAL A 663 -15.84 29.74 4.57
C VAL A 663 -15.61 28.31 4.07
N CYS A 664 -16.36 27.32 4.60
CA CYS A 664 -16.30 25.95 4.10
C CYS A 664 -16.84 25.84 2.66
N GLY A 665 -17.87 26.61 2.31
CA GLY A 665 -18.38 26.72 0.94
C GLY A 665 -17.32 27.23 -0.03
N LEU A 666 -16.56 28.25 0.35
CA LEU A 666 -15.42 28.74 -0.42
C LEU A 666 -14.35 27.63 -0.59
N ALA A 667 -14.05 26.87 0.46
CA ALA A 667 -13.12 25.73 0.37
C ALA A 667 -13.62 24.63 -0.59
N VAL A 668 -14.92 24.35 -0.62
CA VAL A 668 -15.53 23.43 -1.59
C VAL A 668 -15.38 23.95 -3.03
N LEU A 669 -15.58 25.25 -3.28
CA LEU A 669 -15.33 25.86 -4.59
C LEU A 669 -13.86 25.75 -5.00
N CYS A 670 -12.95 26.05 -4.08
CA CYS A 670 -11.51 25.87 -4.28
C CYS A 670 -11.15 24.42 -4.61
N HIS A 671 -11.86 23.44 -4.03
CA HIS A 671 -11.68 22.03 -4.35
C HIS A 671 -12.24 21.65 -5.73
N ALA A 672 -13.42 22.17 -6.09
CA ALA A 672 -14.10 21.92 -7.35
C ALA A 672 -13.33 22.48 -8.54
N ALA A 673 -12.94 23.74 -8.42
CA ALA A 673 -12.30 24.55 -9.43
C ALA A 673 -11.05 25.19 -8.81
N PRO A 674 -9.96 24.42 -8.59
CA PRO A 674 -8.72 25.03 -8.12
C PRO A 674 -8.31 26.14 -9.08
N ALA A 675 -7.72 27.22 -8.55
CA ALA A 675 -7.26 28.34 -9.35
C ALA A 675 -6.54 27.87 -10.61
N ARG A 676 -6.75 28.59 -11.71
CA ARG A 676 -5.75 28.57 -12.77
C ARG A 676 -4.46 29.06 -12.12
N ALA A 677 -3.49 28.16 -11.98
CA ALA A 677 -2.25 28.45 -11.28
C ALA A 677 -1.50 29.67 -11.87
N SER A 678 -1.92 30.18 -13.02
CA SER A 678 -1.37 31.34 -13.72
C SER A 678 -1.78 32.67 -13.09
N GLU A 679 -2.85 32.72 -12.31
CA GLU A 679 -3.42 33.98 -11.82
C GLU A 679 -3.22 34.19 -10.31
N LEU A 680 -3.13 33.09 -9.55
CA LEU A 680 -2.86 33.12 -8.11
C LEU A 680 -1.48 32.53 -7.78
N VAL A 681 -0.64 33.39 -7.21
CA VAL A 681 0.65 33.01 -6.62
C VAL A 681 0.36 32.58 -5.18
N PRO A 682 0.69 31.34 -4.78
CA PRO A 682 0.42 30.88 -3.41
C PRO A 682 1.07 31.81 -2.39
N SER A 683 0.37 32.23 -1.32
CA SER A 683 0.86 33.15 -0.27
C SER A 683 2.21 32.80 0.36
N ASN A 684 2.63 31.54 0.27
CA ASN A 684 3.89 31.08 0.83
C ASN A 684 4.75 30.28 -0.15
N TRP A 685 6.06 30.42 0.06
CA TRP A 685 7.08 29.79 -0.77
C TRP A 685 7.04 28.27 -0.75
N ALA A 686 6.80 27.68 0.42
CA ALA A 686 6.83 26.23 0.56
C ALA A 686 5.70 25.55 -0.23
N MET A 687 4.60 26.27 -0.47
CA MET A 687 3.51 25.89 -1.35
C MET A 687 3.84 26.08 -2.82
N ALA A 688 4.44 27.21 -3.21
CA ALA A 688 4.92 27.40 -4.59
C ALA A 688 5.90 26.28 -5.00
N ASP A 689 6.88 25.96 -4.15
CA ASP A 689 7.83 24.86 -4.37
C ASP A 689 7.11 23.51 -4.51
N LYS A 690 6.10 23.25 -3.67
CA LYS A 690 5.33 22.01 -3.74
C LYS A 690 4.53 21.92 -5.03
N VAL A 691 3.95 23.04 -5.50
CA VAL A 691 3.25 23.11 -6.78
C VAL A 691 4.22 22.84 -7.93
N LEU A 692 5.41 23.42 -7.91
CA LEU A 692 6.47 23.18 -8.91
C LEU A 692 6.96 21.73 -8.90
N ASP A 693 7.28 21.17 -7.73
CA ASP A 693 7.72 19.77 -7.56
C ASP A 693 6.62 18.78 -8.00
N THR A 694 5.37 19.06 -7.64
CA THR A 694 4.21 18.24 -8.06
C THR A 694 4.00 18.35 -9.56
N ALA A 695 4.16 19.55 -10.13
CA ALA A 695 4.14 19.74 -11.57
C ALA A 695 5.21 18.85 -12.20
N GLU A 696 6.48 19.03 -11.88
CA GLU A 696 7.59 18.26 -12.46
C GLU A 696 7.36 16.74 -12.42
N LYS A 697 6.84 16.22 -11.30
CA LYS A 697 6.56 14.78 -11.12
C LYS A 697 5.32 14.29 -11.88
N MET A 698 4.31 15.14 -12.07
CA MET A 698 3.06 14.80 -12.76
C MET A 698 3.09 15.33 -14.18
N SER A 699 3.87 14.70 -15.06
CA SER A 699 3.96 15.06 -16.48
C SER A 699 2.68 14.78 -17.29
N SER A 700 1.72 14.03 -16.73
CA SER A 700 0.50 13.57 -17.42
C SER A 700 -0.83 13.85 -16.71
N CYS A 701 -0.84 14.43 -15.50
CA CYS A 701 -2.07 14.63 -14.73
C CYS A 701 -2.39 16.12 -14.53
N PRO A 702 -3.50 16.65 -15.08
CA PRO A 702 -3.88 18.07 -14.95
C PRO A 702 -4.20 18.55 -13.53
N ALA A 703 -4.40 17.64 -12.57
CA ALA A 703 -4.85 17.99 -11.22
C ALA A 703 -3.67 18.20 -10.25
N LEU A 704 -3.01 19.36 -10.33
CA LEU A 704 -1.95 19.78 -9.38
C LEU A 704 -2.42 19.73 -7.91
N TYR A 705 -3.70 19.97 -7.69
CA TYR A 705 -4.34 19.85 -6.38
C TYR A 705 -4.94 18.46 -6.31
N GLY A 706 -4.30 17.50 -5.64
CA GLY A 706 -4.75 16.11 -5.67
C GLY A 706 -6.20 15.93 -5.18
N GLY A 707 -6.95 15.09 -5.89
CA GLY A 707 -8.32 14.71 -5.61
C GLY A 707 -8.73 13.64 -6.62
N ASP A 708 -9.66 12.78 -6.23
CA ASP A 708 -10.30 11.84 -7.14
C ASP A 708 -11.03 12.64 -8.24
N LEU A 709 -10.53 12.54 -9.48
CA LEU A 709 -11.01 13.32 -10.63
C LEU A 709 -12.52 13.18 -10.83
N GLN A 710 -13.05 12.01 -10.49
CA GLN A 710 -14.47 11.72 -10.58
C GLN A 710 -15.28 12.59 -9.60
N ARG A 711 -14.82 12.77 -8.37
CA ARG A 711 -15.51 13.59 -7.36
C ARG A 711 -15.64 15.03 -7.82
N ARG A 712 -14.56 15.57 -8.40
CA ARG A 712 -14.57 16.90 -9.00
C ARG A 712 -15.48 16.99 -10.21
N SER A 713 -15.45 15.97 -11.06
CA SER A 713 -16.33 15.92 -12.23
C SER A 713 -17.80 15.95 -11.82
N LEU A 714 -18.20 15.18 -10.80
CA LEU A 714 -19.57 15.16 -10.29
C LEU A 714 -19.93 16.48 -9.59
N LEU A 715 -19.03 17.01 -8.76
CA LEU A 715 -19.17 18.32 -8.12
C LEU A 715 -19.42 19.40 -9.19
N ARG A 716 -18.60 19.50 -10.24
CA ARG A 716 -18.79 20.46 -11.33
C ARG A 716 -20.09 20.23 -12.10
N LYS A 717 -20.42 18.98 -12.41
CA LYS A 717 -21.60 18.64 -13.22
C LYS A 717 -22.92 18.91 -12.51
N TYR A 718 -22.98 18.67 -11.21
CA TYR A 718 -24.24 18.67 -10.45
C TYR A 718 -24.35 19.77 -9.39
N LEU A 719 -23.33 20.60 -9.21
CA LEU A 719 -23.44 21.77 -8.35
C LEU A 719 -24.49 22.72 -8.91
N ASP A 720 -25.56 22.93 -8.16
CA ASP A 720 -26.52 24.01 -8.40
C ASP A 720 -25.85 25.36 -8.09
N GLN A 721 -25.03 25.85 -9.03
CA GLN A 721 -24.15 27.00 -8.84
C GLN A 721 -24.92 28.27 -8.47
N GLU A 722 -26.00 28.59 -9.19
CA GLU A 722 -26.80 29.79 -8.91
C GLU A 722 -27.36 29.78 -7.48
N ARG A 723 -27.95 28.66 -7.07
CA ARG A 723 -28.48 28.53 -5.71
C ARG A 723 -27.36 28.56 -4.67
N PHE A 724 -26.26 27.87 -4.94
CA PHE A 724 -25.13 27.78 -4.02
C PHE A 724 -24.48 29.15 -3.77
N LEU A 725 -24.25 29.94 -4.82
CA LEU A 725 -23.71 31.28 -4.70
C LEU A 725 -24.69 32.22 -3.98
N ALA A 726 -25.99 32.15 -4.31
CA ALA A 726 -27.02 32.95 -3.65
C ALA A 726 -27.14 32.62 -2.15
N ASP A 727 -27.05 31.34 -1.76
CA ASP A 727 -27.07 30.92 -0.37
C ASP A 727 -25.75 31.27 0.34
N MET A 728 -24.60 31.21 -0.33
CA MET A 728 -23.34 31.74 0.19
C MET A 728 -23.42 33.23 0.52
N GLU A 729 -23.93 34.06 -0.40
CA GLU A 729 -24.17 35.48 -0.13
C GLU A 729 -25.09 35.67 1.07
N ARG A 730 -26.17 34.88 1.16
CA ARG A 730 -27.07 34.92 2.32
C ARG A 730 -26.38 34.51 3.61
N TRP A 731 -25.44 33.57 3.60
CA TRP A 731 -24.68 33.17 4.78
C TRP A 731 -23.72 34.29 5.23
N ILE A 732 -23.08 34.97 4.27
CA ILE A 732 -22.21 36.12 4.54
C ILE A 732 -23.02 37.28 5.12
N PHE A 733 -24.18 37.57 4.54
CA PHE A 733 -25.04 38.69 4.94
C PHE A 733 -26.22 38.27 5.85
N ALA A 734 -26.16 37.09 6.45
CA ALA A 734 -27.18 36.58 7.36
C ALA A 734 -27.39 37.59 8.51
N PRO A 735 -28.61 37.69 9.07
CA PRO A 735 -29.12 38.93 9.63
C PRO A 735 -28.24 39.65 10.67
N ALA A 736 -27.53 40.67 10.22
CA ALA A 736 -27.45 41.94 10.95
C ALA A 736 -28.83 42.67 10.96
N LYS A 737 -29.80 42.20 10.15
CA LYS A 737 -31.12 42.81 9.92
C LYS A 737 -32.04 42.90 11.15
N LYS A 738 -31.79 42.16 12.24
CA LYS A 738 -32.54 42.36 13.50
C LYS A 738 -32.06 43.57 14.30
N ALA A 739 -30.79 43.96 14.19
CA ALA A 739 -30.22 45.07 14.95
C ALA A 739 -30.65 46.46 14.41
N ASN A 740 -30.78 46.62 13.09
CA ASN A 740 -31.22 47.88 12.47
C ASN A 740 -32.73 48.14 12.49
N LYS A 741 -33.53 47.23 13.08
CA LYS A 741 -34.95 47.47 13.37
C LYS A 741 -35.20 47.87 14.84
N MET A 742 -34.16 47.84 15.67
CA MET A 742 -34.17 48.23 17.08
C MET A 742 -33.29 49.47 17.37
N ARG A 743 -32.65 50.03 16.34
CA ARG A 743 -32.13 51.41 16.31
C ARG A 743 -33.04 52.22 15.40
#